data_AF-A0A7C0YZC1-F1
#
_entry.id   AF-A0A7C0YZC1-F1
#
_cell.length_a   1.000
_cell.length_b   1.000
_cell.length_c   1.000
_cell.angle_alpha   90.00
_cell.angle_beta   90.00
_cell.angle_gamma   90.00
#
_symmetry.space_group_name_H-M   'P 1'
#
loop_
_entity.id
_entity.type
_entity.pdbx_description
1 polymer ?
#
loop_
_entity_poly.entity_id
_entity_poly.type
_entity_poly.pdbx_seq_one_letter_code
_entity_poly.pdbx_strand_id
1 'polypeptide(L)'
;MKKYYYLSSLSDEERKLAEKDCKAWIEIFRIGKWKHPQYGWIVATREMFESFIRNWKNKVIGRELSFDFHHRPEWGAAAWVKDMKIEGDRLKAYVEFTPRGCEAVKNKEFIYFSPEYVDDYVDKENPSIHYGPTLLGGGLTNTPFLTNLAPIVLSECVENQMYEFQACVGPECEKALISAQTANIHTPQYLPNLEIDYSDPTSIETAWESLERQYKSETDEKKRKELLKLAREVFDKAQSMGVKLKGRLAQAIAKVSKLQDILKHLPPFIESRAVISLIGSHTKGDLSSDLDLHCRWEFLRKRFEEAICKSLPVEMGPVHFVDEKMLGFEEPFTQGIPLYHVQLVRCDPVDWASERRLIPLPHDKVLRFELEFRAGKLLDDKGFKGLKRLEGVLEDGKVKAFWSAETGFVFYEVQKLDGKRLMEVADVQSRYLEEMADAHPLVNQAKFYSISQAKELWNKGYDWVLVWPDDEIESVHKFLFHPENYNPAKVRDDQLRDDLRIAIAHLSNLDKGRKSMFKSREEGISFLEKIVDELLKRKAITFHPEEWSKAAEKYLKPILQKRGFKFEDNPKQLSQFPSNFKVDLGCGPNKAEGYFGIDKVYYPGVDLVYDCNQGIPLPDNCADEVRAIHSLEHFDDQTAIMWEIWRILKPGGRLVFEVPSTKGEGAYIPDHRNFWNKTVVMFYTQPHLAQGRPLFELEELEEQVKGDYCYLKGVMKAVKGSTSGTRRCIDSPQSCKLYEPIQKGMQLPKPQMKVYTEFFNVDELWDNWAKKRIEAGHKIAVENKLNGFRCFIQKKGNRISCFFEDSQKERDFPDLIEPLKKIPDDFALDTNVGINEKGKPLPRIMLMKLIGGNPKLEEGEVLVATIFDLPYWKEDLTSQPLGIRRKRLEEFYNRYLKGNPHFELSQQMIVDSKPELERAFKKLGFLPMSEGIVAKNLDSGYQFGPMAEWAKIKHMVEFKAMVYKVQRNANGTYSFWCGLLKGDSPYVNTIEFQGQELVDMGKTYNAKFRAEPGDIITVEVEELIPKDTPKGPVLDWLGALPVDIDKERTKPYFANQCVDLAKRGHIWQGKET
;
A
#
# COMPACT_ATOMS: atom_id res chain seq x y z
N MET A 1 -7.96 -31.27 -17.81
CA MET A 1 -7.84 -30.39 -16.62
C MET A 1 -8.42 -31.11 -15.41
N LYS A 2 -7.56 -31.65 -14.52
CA LYS A 2 -8.03 -32.19 -13.23
C LYS A 2 -8.34 -31.01 -12.30
N LYS A 3 -9.62 -30.73 -12.07
CA LYS A 3 -10.09 -29.91 -10.96
C LYS A 3 -9.98 -30.77 -9.70
N TYR A 4 -9.07 -30.44 -8.80
CA TYR A 4 -9.07 -31.02 -7.47
C TYR A 4 -10.07 -30.26 -6.60
N TYR A 5 -11.24 -30.87 -6.39
CA TYR A 5 -12.12 -30.55 -5.28
C TYR A 5 -11.67 -31.38 -4.07
N TYR A 6 -11.46 -30.75 -2.92
CA TYR A 6 -11.22 -31.44 -1.65
C TYR A 6 -12.27 -31.03 -0.62
N LEU A 7 -13.30 -31.87 -0.47
CA LEU A 7 -14.16 -32.08 0.70
C LEU A 7 -14.49 -33.59 0.61
N SER A 8 -14.32 -34.46 1.61
CA SER A 8 -14.73 -34.39 3.02
C SER A 8 -14.34 -35.70 3.74
N SER A 9 -14.07 -35.68 5.06
CA SER A 9 -14.55 -36.71 6.01
C SER A 9 -14.18 -36.39 7.48
N LEU A 10 -14.66 -35.28 8.03
CA LEU A 10 -14.67 -35.06 9.49
C LEU A 10 -16.03 -34.55 9.91
N SER A 11 -16.46 -34.89 11.13
CA SER A 11 -17.58 -34.20 11.75
C SER A 11 -17.21 -32.73 12.01
N ASP A 12 -18.21 -31.84 12.02
CA ASP A 12 -17.99 -30.40 12.24
C ASP A 12 -17.40 -30.08 13.63
N GLU A 13 -17.40 -31.05 14.56
CA GLU A 13 -16.83 -30.93 15.91
C GLU A 13 -15.32 -31.28 15.93
N GLU A 14 -14.91 -32.36 15.26
CA GLU A 14 -13.50 -32.76 15.16
C GLU A 14 -12.66 -31.74 14.37
N ARG A 15 -13.26 -31.16 13.32
CA ARG A 15 -12.61 -30.12 12.50
C ARG A 15 -12.38 -28.82 13.28
N LYS A 16 -13.32 -28.46 14.17
CA LYS A 16 -13.21 -27.28 15.04
C LYS A 16 -12.23 -27.46 16.19
N LEU A 17 -12.06 -28.67 16.69
CA LEU A 17 -11.11 -28.95 17.77
C LEU A 17 -9.66 -28.82 17.28
N ALA A 18 -9.35 -29.38 16.11
CA ALA A 18 -8.02 -29.31 15.50
C ALA A 18 -7.62 -27.88 15.04
N GLU A 19 -8.58 -27.09 14.54
CA GLU A 19 -8.35 -25.69 14.13
C GLU A 19 -8.13 -24.72 15.30
N LYS A 20 -8.59 -25.09 16.51
CA LYS A 20 -8.53 -24.25 17.72
C LYS A 20 -7.20 -24.39 18.47
N ASP A 21 -6.56 -25.55 18.40
CA ASP A 21 -5.33 -25.84 19.18
C ASP A 21 -4.03 -25.79 18.35
N CYS A 22 -4.11 -25.56 17.03
CA CYS A 22 -2.94 -25.46 16.14
C CYS A 22 -1.98 -26.68 16.23
N LYS A 23 -2.54 -27.90 16.32
CA LYS A 23 -1.79 -29.16 16.38
C LYS A 23 -2.27 -30.12 15.29
N ALA A 24 -1.36 -30.90 14.69
CA ALA A 24 -1.72 -31.91 13.70
C ALA A 24 -0.62 -32.96 13.48
N TRP A 25 -1.01 -34.18 13.10
CA TRP A 25 -0.13 -35.12 12.40
C TRP A 25 0.17 -34.64 10.97
N ILE A 26 1.45 -34.50 10.64
CA ILE A 26 1.91 -34.13 9.29
C ILE A 26 2.85 -35.20 8.72
N GLU A 27 2.76 -35.45 7.41
CA GLU A 27 3.69 -36.33 6.70
C GLU A 27 5.03 -35.62 6.52
N ILE A 28 6.10 -36.20 7.07
CA ILE A 28 7.44 -35.60 7.02
C ILE A 28 8.42 -36.35 6.12
N PHE A 29 8.16 -37.63 5.83
CA PHE A 29 8.98 -38.46 4.95
C PHE A 29 8.16 -39.65 4.43
N ARG A 30 8.58 -40.27 3.33
CA ARG A 30 8.08 -41.56 2.83
C ARG A 30 9.20 -42.54 2.46
N ILE A 31 8.92 -43.82 2.46
CA ILE A 31 9.85 -44.85 1.94
C ILE A 31 10.01 -44.65 0.43
N GLY A 32 11.23 -44.74 -0.05
CA GLY A 32 11.51 -44.57 -1.47
C GLY A 32 12.97 -44.27 -1.78
N LYS A 33 13.22 -43.94 -3.05
CA LYS A 33 14.55 -43.66 -3.56
C LYS A 33 14.51 -42.43 -4.46
N TRP A 34 15.31 -41.41 -4.15
CA TRP A 34 15.41 -40.15 -4.89
C TRP A 34 16.85 -39.85 -5.23
N LYS A 35 17.08 -39.18 -6.35
CA LYS A 35 18.41 -38.76 -6.77
C LYS A 35 18.59 -37.27 -6.45
N HIS A 36 19.36 -36.97 -5.41
CA HIS A 36 19.77 -35.61 -5.07
C HIS A 36 20.95 -35.17 -5.94
N PRO A 37 20.94 -33.96 -6.53
CA PRO A 37 22.03 -33.46 -7.36
C PRO A 37 23.40 -33.44 -6.65
N GLN A 38 23.40 -33.17 -5.33
CA GLN A 38 24.62 -33.04 -4.51
C GLN A 38 24.95 -34.29 -3.67
N TYR A 39 23.96 -35.02 -3.18
CA TYR A 39 24.13 -36.10 -2.19
C TYR A 39 23.96 -37.50 -2.79
N GLY A 40 23.73 -37.59 -4.10
CA GLY A 40 23.54 -38.88 -4.77
C GLY A 40 22.18 -39.51 -4.46
N TRP A 41 22.15 -40.82 -4.23
CA TRP A 41 20.90 -41.53 -3.99
C TRP A 41 20.50 -41.45 -2.53
N ILE A 42 19.41 -40.75 -2.25
CA ILE A 42 18.70 -40.78 -0.98
C ILE A 42 17.79 -42.02 -0.99
N VAL A 43 18.03 -42.95 -0.07
CA VAL A 43 17.22 -44.17 0.08
C VAL A 43 16.60 -44.14 1.48
N ALA A 44 15.30 -43.90 1.54
CA ALA A 44 14.56 -43.95 2.79
C ALA A 44 14.01 -45.36 2.99
N THR A 45 14.46 -46.03 4.05
CA THR A 45 14.00 -47.37 4.44
C THR A 45 13.24 -47.33 5.75
N ARG A 46 12.59 -48.44 6.10
CA ARG A 46 11.85 -48.53 7.36
C ARG A 46 12.79 -48.43 8.57
N GLU A 47 13.97 -49.02 8.48
CA GLU A 47 15.01 -49.00 9.51
C GLU A 47 15.51 -47.58 9.76
N MET A 48 15.62 -46.75 8.72
CA MET A 48 15.96 -45.34 8.83
C MET A 48 14.92 -44.58 9.66
N PHE A 49 13.63 -44.81 9.41
CA PHE A 49 12.55 -44.17 10.16
C PHE A 49 12.47 -44.65 11.61
N GLU A 50 12.69 -45.94 11.85
CA GLU A 50 12.81 -46.49 13.21
C GLU A 50 13.99 -45.85 13.96
N SER A 51 15.11 -45.60 13.26
CA SER A 51 16.26 -44.87 13.81
C SER A 51 15.91 -43.41 14.16
N PHE A 52 15.21 -42.69 13.28
CA PHE A 52 14.77 -41.31 13.55
C PHE A 52 13.90 -41.23 14.81
N ILE A 53 12.91 -42.11 14.95
CA ILE A 53 12.00 -42.12 16.11
C ILE A 53 12.77 -42.46 17.39
N ARG A 54 13.66 -43.46 17.34
CA ARG A 54 14.47 -43.86 18.49
C ARG A 54 15.40 -42.72 18.93
N ASN A 55 16.09 -42.08 18.00
CA ASN A 55 17.06 -41.03 18.30
C ASN A 55 16.38 -39.74 18.79
N TRP A 56 15.20 -39.41 18.25
CA TRP A 56 14.35 -38.34 18.76
C TRP A 56 13.86 -38.62 20.19
N LYS A 57 13.31 -39.82 20.47
CA LYS A 57 12.86 -40.22 21.83
C LYS A 57 13.99 -40.17 22.86
N ASN A 58 15.19 -40.58 22.47
CA ASN A 58 16.37 -40.57 23.33
C ASN A 58 17.05 -39.20 23.41
N LYS A 59 16.51 -38.15 22.75
CA LYS A 59 17.06 -36.80 22.70
C LYS A 59 18.53 -36.74 22.26
N VAL A 60 18.92 -37.59 21.31
CA VAL A 60 20.31 -37.73 20.80
C VAL A 60 20.91 -36.41 20.31
N ILE A 61 20.10 -35.52 19.73
CA ILE A 61 20.56 -34.21 19.24
C ILE A 61 20.75 -33.16 20.35
N GLY A 62 20.37 -33.46 21.60
CA GLY A 62 20.55 -32.58 22.77
C GLY A 62 19.60 -31.38 22.85
N ARG A 63 18.62 -31.25 21.94
CA ARG A 63 17.62 -30.16 21.93
C ARG A 63 16.24 -30.66 21.50
N GLU A 64 15.20 -29.87 21.78
CA GLU A 64 13.89 -30.12 21.20
C GLU A 64 13.95 -29.95 19.67
N LEU A 65 13.22 -30.82 18.98
CA LEU A 65 13.17 -30.82 17.53
C LEU A 65 12.12 -29.81 17.04
N SER A 66 12.59 -28.81 16.31
CA SER A 66 11.74 -27.80 15.67
C SER A 66 11.65 -28.05 14.16
N PHE A 67 10.53 -27.62 13.58
CA PHE A 67 10.35 -27.44 12.15
C PHE A 67 10.29 -25.94 11.86
N ASP A 68 11.12 -25.47 10.95
CA ASP A 68 11.36 -24.05 10.71
C ASP A 68 10.73 -23.60 9.40
N PHE A 69 10.67 -22.29 9.12
CA PHE A 69 10.24 -21.80 7.81
C PHE A 69 11.39 -21.98 6.80
N HIS A 70 11.16 -22.67 5.67
CA HIS A 70 12.16 -22.86 4.59
C HIS A 70 13.54 -23.43 5.00
N HIS A 71 13.64 -24.16 6.13
CA HIS A 71 14.93 -24.59 6.73
C HIS A 71 15.80 -23.42 7.23
N ARG A 72 15.18 -22.34 7.71
CA ARG A 72 15.84 -21.14 8.26
C ARG A 72 15.59 -21.04 9.77
N PRO A 73 16.41 -21.65 10.63
CA PRO A 73 16.27 -21.57 12.09
C PRO A 73 16.25 -20.14 12.61
N GLU A 74 16.90 -19.20 11.91
CA GLU A 74 16.93 -17.78 12.22
C GLU A 74 15.56 -17.09 12.13
N TRP A 75 14.59 -17.68 11.42
CA TRP A 75 13.22 -17.16 11.33
C TRP A 75 12.31 -17.68 12.46
N GLY A 76 12.87 -18.49 13.36
CA GLY A 76 12.18 -19.14 14.45
C GLY A 76 11.40 -20.38 14.00
N ALA A 77 11.02 -21.19 14.99
CA ALA A 77 10.25 -22.41 14.75
C ALA A 77 8.85 -22.08 14.20
N ALA A 78 8.49 -22.75 13.11
CA ALA A 78 7.12 -22.80 12.62
C ALA A 78 6.27 -23.82 13.39
N ALA A 79 6.88 -24.92 13.83
CA ALA A 79 6.24 -25.92 14.67
C ALA A 79 7.25 -26.67 15.55
N TRP A 80 6.78 -27.23 16.67
CA TRP A 80 7.55 -28.08 17.57
C TRP A 80 7.06 -29.51 17.50
N VAL A 81 7.98 -30.47 17.36
CA VAL A 81 7.62 -31.89 17.27
C VAL A 81 7.31 -32.45 18.65
N LYS A 82 6.13 -33.05 18.79
CA LYS A 82 5.61 -33.61 20.04
C LYS A 82 5.51 -35.13 20.02
N ASP A 83 5.28 -35.74 18.85
CA ASP A 83 5.31 -37.19 18.68
C ASP A 83 5.72 -37.60 17.25
N MET A 84 6.11 -38.85 17.04
CA MET A 84 6.41 -39.42 15.72
C MET A 84 5.99 -40.89 15.61
N LYS A 85 5.42 -41.26 14.45
CA LYS A 85 5.03 -42.63 14.15
C LYS A 85 5.26 -43.00 12.68
N ILE A 86 5.42 -44.29 12.42
CA ILE A 86 5.42 -44.85 11.07
C ILE A 86 4.01 -45.37 10.79
N GLU A 87 3.41 -44.92 9.68
CA GLU A 87 2.09 -45.33 9.23
C GLU A 87 2.20 -45.79 7.77
N GLY A 88 2.02 -47.10 7.54
CA GLY A 88 2.29 -47.70 6.23
C GLY A 88 3.74 -47.50 5.78
N ASP A 89 3.92 -46.83 4.64
CA ASP A 89 5.21 -46.47 4.05
C ASP A 89 5.60 -45.00 4.34
N ARG A 90 4.93 -44.32 5.28
CA ARG A 90 5.13 -42.92 5.64
C ARG A 90 5.67 -42.75 7.05
N LEU A 91 6.51 -41.74 7.24
CA LEU A 91 6.89 -41.20 8.56
C LEU A 91 6.08 -39.93 8.81
N LYS A 92 5.39 -39.89 9.95
CA LYS A 92 4.59 -38.75 10.37
C LYS A 92 5.08 -38.19 11.70
N ALA A 93 4.94 -36.88 11.86
CA ALA A 93 5.20 -36.17 13.12
C ALA A 93 3.92 -35.47 13.60
N TYR A 94 3.61 -35.62 14.88
CA TYR A 94 2.60 -34.81 15.56
C TYR A 94 3.27 -33.53 15.99
N VAL A 95 2.79 -32.40 15.48
CA VAL A 95 3.42 -31.11 15.69
C VAL A 95 2.47 -30.12 16.33
N GLU A 96 3.03 -29.23 17.15
CA GLU A 96 2.36 -28.05 17.67
C GLU A 96 2.90 -26.82 16.95
N PHE A 97 2.07 -26.20 16.12
CA PHE A 97 2.45 -25.02 15.36
C PHE A 97 2.57 -23.79 16.27
N THR A 98 3.55 -22.94 15.99
CA THR A 98 3.55 -21.59 16.56
C THR A 98 2.38 -20.80 15.96
N PRO A 99 1.90 -19.69 16.59
CA PRO A 99 0.82 -18.89 16.02
C PRO A 99 1.08 -18.48 14.57
N ARG A 100 2.33 -18.09 14.28
CA ARG A 100 2.81 -17.77 12.94
C ARG A 100 2.79 -18.98 11.99
N GLY A 101 3.26 -20.15 12.45
CA GLY A 101 3.21 -21.37 11.63
C GLY A 101 1.79 -21.83 11.32
N CYS A 102 0.89 -21.72 12.30
CA CYS A 102 -0.51 -22.10 12.16
C CYS A 102 -1.24 -21.20 11.16
N GLU A 103 -1.02 -19.88 11.25
CA GLU A 103 -1.56 -18.91 10.29
C GLU A 103 -1.00 -19.13 8.89
N ALA A 104 0.30 -19.38 8.76
CA ALA A 104 0.95 -19.60 7.48
C ALA A 104 0.42 -20.87 6.76
N VAL A 105 0.13 -21.95 7.51
CA VAL A 105 -0.52 -23.15 6.96
C VAL A 105 -2.00 -22.86 6.62
N LYS A 106 -2.75 -22.16 7.48
CA LYS A 106 -4.16 -21.77 7.22
C LYS A 106 -4.30 -20.92 5.95
N ASN A 107 -3.38 -19.99 5.76
CA ASN A 107 -3.35 -19.10 4.60
C ASN A 107 -2.75 -19.76 3.35
N LYS A 108 -2.30 -21.02 3.45
CA LYS A 108 -1.60 -21.77 2.38
C LYS A 108 -0.32 -21.07 1.90
N GLU A 109 0.33 -20.32 2.78
CA GLU A 109 1.67 -19.77 2.56
C GLU A 109 2.71 -20.89 2.52
N PHE A 110 2.46 -21.96 3.28
CA PHE A 110 3.27 -23.18 3.29
C PHE A 110 2.38 -24.42 3.25
N ILE A 111 2.58 -25.26 2.24
CA ILE A 111 1.72 -26.43 2.00
C ILE A 111 2.41 -27.78 2.13
N TYR A 112 3.75 -27.85 2.18
CA TYR A 112 4.50 -29.11 2.30
C TYR A 112 5.59 -29.03 3.37
N PHE A 113 6.15 -30.18 3.74
CA PHE A 113 7.30 -30.30 4.61
C PHE A 113 8.50 -30.89 3.84
N SER A 114 9.71 -30.45 4.19
CA SER A 114 10.94 -31.05 3.68
C SER A 114 11.84 -31.41 4.87
N PRO A 115 12.21 -32.69 5.05
CA PRO A 115 13.02 -33.14 6.18
C PRO A 115 14.49 -32.75 6.03
N GLU A 116 15.15 -32.52 7.16
CA GLU A 116 16.60 -32.39 7.29
C GLU A 116 17.13 -33.50 8.19
N TYR A 117 18.08 -34.30 7.70
CA TYR A 117 18.61 -35.45 8.41
C TYR A 117 20.05 -35.76 7.99
N VAL A 118 20.72 -36.60 8.78
CA VAL A 118 22.03 -37.17 8.45
C VAL A 118 21.97 -38.69 8.48
N ASP A 119 22.72 -39.35 7.59
CA ASP A 119 22.74 -40.82 7.47
C ASP A 119 23.42 -41.51 8.66
N ASP A 120 24.36 -40.84 9.32
CA ASP A 120 25.01 -41.34 10.54
C ASP A 120 25.37 -40.17 11.46
N TYR A 121 24.61 -40.00 12.53
CA TYR A 121 24.84 -38.94 13.50
C TYR A 121 25.90 -39.37 14.51
N VAL A 122 26.99 -38.61 14.53
CA VAL A 122 28.08 -38.76 15.49
C VAL A 122 27.80 -37.88 16.71
N ASP A 123 27.95 -38.44 17.91
CA ASP A 123 27.79 -37.68 19.13
C ASP A 123 28.79 -36.51 19.20
N LYS A 124 28.29 -35.33 19.57
CA LYS A 124 29.11 -34.09 19.56
C LYS A 124 30.05 -33.99 20.75
N GLU A 125 29.77 -34.70 21.84
CA GLU A 125 30.59 -34.74 23.05
C GLU A 125 31.52 -35.96 23.05
N ASN A 126 31.13 -37.04 22.38
CA ASN A 126 31.93 -38.24 22.21
C ASN A 126 31.93 -38.77 20.77
N PRO A 127 32.88 -38.33 19.93
CA PRO A 127 32.95 -38.70 18.51
C PRO A 127 33.11 -40.20 18.20
N SER A 128 33.29 -41.06 19.22
CA SER A 128 33.33 -42.52 19.06
C SER A 128 31.96 -43.18 19.07
N ILE A 129 30.90 -42.45 19.42
CA ILE A 129 29.53 -42.94 19.48
C ILE A 129 28.78 -42.51 18.21
N HIS A 130 28.23 -43.50 17.51
CA HIS A 130 27.46 -43.32 16.28
C HIS A 130 26.02 -43.79 16.52
N TYR A 131 25.06 -42.91 16.26
CA TYR A 131 23.65 -43.16 16.46
C TYR A 131 22.92 -43.58 15.17
N GLY A 132 23.62 -43.65 14.03
CA GLY A 132 23.02 -43.96 12.74
C GLY A 132 22.11 -42.83 12.24
N PRO A 133 21.18 -43.14 11.31
CA PRO A 133 20.35 -42.12 10.69
C PRO A 133 19.57 -41.34 11.73
N THR A 134 19.66 -40.01 11.67
CA THR A 134 19.04 -39.11 12.65
C THR A 134 18.41 -37.90 11.98
N LEU A 135 17.14 -37.64 12.33
CA LEU A 135 16.41 -36.45 11.91
C LEU A 135 16.89 -35.23 12.71
N LEU A 136 17.29 -34.17 12.02
CA LEU A 136 17.81 -32.93 12.63
C LEU A 136 16.76 -31.82 12.70
N GLY A 137 15.72 -31.90 11.84
CA GLY A 137 14.64 -30.94 11.76
C GLY A 137 13.98 -30.99 10.38
N GLY A 138 13.57 -29.82 9.90
CA GLY A 138 13.15 -29.64 8.52
C GLY A 138 12.32 -28.38 8.34
N GLY A 139 12.03 -28.06 7.08
CA GLY A 139 11.38 -26.82 6.69
C GLY A 139 9.93 -27.02 6.24
N LEU A 140 9.02 -26.18 6.71
CA LEU A 140 7.79 -25.88 5.99
C LEU A 140 8.18 -25.21 4.66
N THR A 141 7.68 -25.73 3.54
CA THR A 141 8.04 -25.26 2.20
C THR A 141 6.92 -25.50 1.19
N ASN A 142 6.94 -24.76 0.08
CA ASN A 142 6.09 -25.05 -1.09
C ASN A 142 6.82 -25.91 -2.14
N THR A 143 8.13 -26.11 -1.97
CA THR A 143 9.00 -26.83 -2.89
C THR A 143 9.77 -27.92 -2.15
N PRO A 144 9.10 -28.99 -1.66
CA PRO A 144 9.79 -30.07 -0.96
C PRO A 144 10.70 -30.83 -1.93
N PHE A 145 11.89 -31.23 -1.48
CA PHE A 145 12.76 -32.08 -2.30
C PHE A 145 12.13 -33.46 -2.56
N LEU A 146 11.47 -34.03 -1.54
CA LEU A 146 10.77 -35.29 -1.65
C LEU A 146 9.44 -35.09 -2.39
N THR A 147 9.27 -35.79 -3.50
CA THR A 147 8.04 -35.76 -4.30
C THR A 147 6.96 -36.68 -3.73
N ASN A 148 5.68 -36.31 -3.89
CA ASN A 148 4.50 -37.06 -3.45
C ASN A 148 4.30 -37.15 -1.92
N LEU A 149 4.70 -36.11 -1.17
CA LEU A 149 4.29 -35.94 0.21
C LEU A 149 2.87 -35.35 0.27
N ALA A 150 2.08 -35.74 1.28
CA ALA A 150 0.79 -35.12 1.53
C ALA A 150 0.93 -33.63 1.90
N PRO A 151 0.01 -32.76 1.46
CA PRO A 151 -0.04 -31.39 1.94
C PRO A 151 -0.26 -31.33 3.46
N ILE A 152 0.39 -30.36 4.12
CA ILE A 152 0.16 -30.07 5.52
C ILE A 152 -1.27 -29.56 5.68
N VAL A 153 -2.06 -30.26 6.49
CA VAL A 153 -3.43 -29.88 6.84
C VAL A 153 -3.58 -29.92 8.35
N LEU A 154 -4.19 -28.89 8.93
CA LEU A 154 -4.42 -28.79 10.39
C LEU A 154 -5.58 -29.67 10.88
N SER A 155 -6.07 -30.58 10.05
CA SER A 155 -7.15 -31.51 10.39
C SER A 155 -6.72 -32.93 10.04
N GLU A 156 -6.65 -33.80 11.03
CA GLU A 156 -6.28 -35.20 10.88
C GLU A 156 -7.43 -35.99 10.24
N CYS A 157 -7.52 -36.04 8.91
CA CYS A 157 -8.18 -37.13 8.17
C CYS A 157 -8.09 -36.89 6.67
N VAL A 158 -7.01 -37.33 6.02
CA VAL A 158 -7.03 -37.66 4.59
C VAL A 158 -6.09 -38.85 4.39
N GLU A 159 -6.57 -40.09 4.53
CA GLU A 159 -5.70 -41.23 4.20
C GLU A 159 -6.31 -42.40 3.44
N ASN A 160 -7.62 -42.47 3.18
CA ASN A 160 -8.20 -43.71 2.58
C ASN A 160 -8.91 -43.59 1.23
N GLN A 161 -8.57 -42.66 0.33
CA GLN A 161 -9.19 -42.61 -1.02
C GLN A 161 -8.25 -42.45 -2.23
N MET A 162 -6.93 -42.63 -2.10
CA MET A 162 -5.99 -42.41 -3.22
C MET A 162 -5.56 -43.65 -4.02
N TYR A 163 -6.15 -44.84 -3.83
CA TYR A 163 -5.60 -46.08 -4.45
C TYR A 163 -6.32 -46.69 -5.66
N GLU A 164 -7.38 -46.10 -6.20
CA GLU A 164 -7.98 -46.60 -7.45
C GLU A 164 -8.21 -45.45 -8.43
N PHE A 165 -7.35 -45.34 -9.45
CA PHE A 165 -7.66 -44.96 -10.84
C PHE A 165 -6.35 -44.67 -11.59
N GLN A 166 -5.58 -45.74 -11.80
CA GLN A 166 -4.55 -45.82 -12.84
C GLN A 166 -4.99 -46.91 -13.84
N ALA A 167 -5.96 -46.60 -14.69
CA ALA A 167 -6.22 -47.36 -15.91
C ALA A 167 -7.08 -46.54 -16.88
N CYS A 168 -6.72 -46.62 -18.16
CA CYS A 168 -7.49 -46.20 -19.35
C CYS A 168 -7.41 -44.71 -19.75
N VAL A 169 -6.35 -44.40 -20.49
CA VAL A 169 -6.39 -43.39 -21.57
C VAL A 169 -6.65 -44.15 -22.88
N GLY A 170 -7.58 -43.67 -23.71
CA GLY A 170 -7.73 -44.13 -25.10
C GLY A 170 -8.52 -43.14 -25.97
N PRO A 171 -8.28 -43.11 -27.30
CA PRO A 171 -8.53 -41.95 -28.18
C PRO A 171 -9.78 -42.10 -29.08
N GLU A 172 -10.98 -42.12 -28.50
CA GLU A 172 -12.25 -42.34 -29.25
C GLU A 172 -13.28 -41.19 -29.15
N CYS A 173 -12.99 -40.08 -28.47
CA CYS A 173 -13.99 -39.03 -28.21
C CYS A 173 -13.94 -37.81 -29.16
N GLU A 174 -13.40 -37.98 -30.38
CA GLU A 174 -13.35 -36.93 -31.41
C GLU A 174 -14.58 -36.93 -32.36
N LYS A 175 -15.58 -37.80 -32.13
CA LYS A 175 -16.75 -37.95 -33.02
C LYS A 175 -18.10 -37.43 -32.51
N ALA A 176 -18.17 -36.87 -31.30
CA ALA A 176 -19.45 -36.37 -30.74
C ALA A 176 -19.66 -34.85 -30.93
N LEU A 177 -18.89 -34.21 -31.82
CA LEU A 177 -18.93 -32.76 -32.06
C LEU A 177 -19.75 -32.33 -33.30
N ILE A 178 -20.46 -33.26 -33.95
CA ILE A 178 -21.23 -32.98 -35.17
C ILE A 178 -22.62 -33.65 -35.09
N SER A 179 -23.54 -32.99 -34.38
CA SER A 179 -25.02 -33.08 -34.42
C SER A 179 -25.53 -32.74 -33.00
N ALA A 180 -26.34 -31.72 -32.72
CA ALA A 180 -27.26 -30.99 -33.56
C ALA A 180 -27.50 -29.59 -32.94
N GLN A 181 -27.40 -28.56 -33.78
CA GLN A 181 -28.17 -27.33 -33.64
C GLN A 181 -29.50 -27.55 -34.36
N THR A 182 -30.62 -27.71 -33.64
CA THR A 182 -31.97 -27.27 -34.06
C THR A 182 -33.05 -27.60 -33.02
N ALA A 183 -34.00 -26.67 -32.87
CA ALA A 183 -35.41 -26.85 -32.48
C ALA A 183 -35.82 -27.08 -31.01
N ASN A 184 -36.38 -26.01 -30.44
CA ASN A 184 -37.65 -25.88 -29.70
C ASN A 184 -38.41 -27.12 -29.17
N ILE A 185 -38.85 -26.96 -27.91
CA ILE A 185 -40.14 -27.35 -27.27
C ILE A 185 -40.47 -28.86 -27.19
N HIS A 186 -40.26 -29.45 -26.00
CA HIS A 186 -41.27 -30.17 -25.19
C HIS A 186 -40.67 -30.61 -23.84
N THR A 187 -41.36 -30.32 -22.74
CA THR A 187 -41.22 -30.93 -21.39
C THR A 187 -41.82 -32.34 -21.37
N PRO A 188 -41.68 -33.14 -20.29
CA PRO A 188 -40.50 -33.51 -19.49
C PRO A 188 -40.42 -35.07 -19.33
N GLN A 189 -39.27 -35.66 -18.99
CA GLN A 189 -39.27 -37.01 -18.42
C GLN A 189 -37.97 -37.32 -17.66
N TYR A 190 -38.13 -37.90 -16.48
CA TYR A 190 -37.16 -38.18 -15.41
C TYR A 190 -37.00 -37.09 -14.34
N LEU A 191 -38.12 -36.64 -13.77
CA LEU A 191 -38.24 -36.45 -12.32
C LEU A 191 -38.95 -37.70 -11.77
N PRO A 192 -38.66 -38.14 -10.53
CA PRO A 192 -39.25 -39.36 -9.99
C PRO A 192 -40.75 -39.17 -9.75
N ASN A 193 -41.54 -40.17 -10.13
CA ASN A 193 -42.96 -40.29 -9.81
C ASN A 193 -43.14 -40.44 -8.28
N LEU A 194 -43.01 -39.34 -7.54
CA LEU A 194 -43.51 -39.25 -6.18
C LEU A 194 -44.97 -38.84 -6.25
N GLU A 195 -45.88 -39.78 -6.02
CA GLU A 195 -47.25 -39.46 -5.65
C GLU A 195 -47.21 -38.89 -4.23
N ILE A 196 -47.42 -37.58 -4.11
CA ILE A 196 -47.46 -36.87 -2.82
C ILE A 196 -48.92 -36.59 -2.49
N ASP A 197 -49.43 -37.22 -1.43
CA ASP A 197 -50.71 -36.84 -0.86
C ASP A 197 -50.52 -35.62 0.04
N TYR A 198 -50.80 -34.43 -0.51
CA TYR A 198 -50.68 -33.16 0.21
C TYR A 198 -51.71 -32.96 1.32
N SER A 199 -52.56 -33.95 1.61
CA SER A 199 -53.47 -33.96 2.75
C SER A 199 -52.96 -34.80 3.93
N ASP A 200 -51.94 -35.65 3.72
CA ASP A 200 -51.32 -36.48 4.77
C ASP A 200 -49.93 -35.94 5.15
N PRO A 201 -49.73 -35.48 6.41
CA PRO A 201 -48.42 -35.06 6.93
C PRO A 201 -47.32 -36.10 6.74
N THR A 202 -47.65 -37.39 6.84
CA THR A 202 -46.71 -38.50 6.74
C THR A 202 -46.23 -38.69 5.30
N SER A 203 -47.14 -38.51 4.33
CA SER A 203 -46.82 -38.50 2.91
C SER A 203 -45.89 -37.34 2.54
N ILE A 204 -46.12 -36.15 3.11
CA ILE A 204 -45.27 -34.96 2.92
C ILE A 204 -43.87 -35.16 3.48
N GLU A 205 -43.73 -35.70 4.70
CA GLU A 205 -42.43 -35.99 5.30
C GLU A 205 -41.66 -37.05 4.50
N THR A 206 -42.34 -38.12 4.07
CA THR A 206 -41.73 -39.17 3.24
C THR A 206 -41.29 -38.64 1.88
N ALA A 207 -42.10 -37.78 1.26
CA ALA A 207 -41.76 -37.13 0.00
C ALA A 207 -40.58 -36.16 0.16
N TRP A 208 -40.52 -35.44 1.27
CA TRP A 208 -39.43 -34.54 1.62
C TRP A 208 -38.10 -35.29 1.78
N GLU A 209 -38.09 -36.40 2.51
CA GLU A 209 -36.88 -37.22 2.69
C GLU A 209 -36.36 -37.77 1.36
N SER A 210 -37.27 -38.20 0.48
CA SER A 210 -36.93 -38.68 -0.86
C SER A 210 -36.34 -37.55 -1.74
N LEU A 211 -36.96 -36.37 -1.72
CA LEU A 211 -36.49 -35.19 -2.45
C LEU A 211 -35.12 -34.71 -1.96
N GLU A 212 -34.91 -34.65 -0.64
CA GLU A 212 -33.62 -34.25 -0.08
C GLU A 212 -32.52 -35.28 -0.42
N ARG A 213 -32.85 -36.58 -0.41
CA ARG A 213 -31.92 -37.64 -0.82
C ARG A 213 -31.54 -37.52 -2.29
N GLN A 214 -32.52 -37.35 -3.18
CA GLN A 214 -32.28 -37.23 -4.61
C GLN A 214 -31.54 -35.95 -4.97
N TYR A 215 -31.89 -34.83 -4.33
CA TYR A 215 -31.20 -33.55 -4.52
C TYR A 215 -29.72 -33.64 -4.12
N LYS A 216 -29.41 -34.35 -3.02
CA LYS A 216 -28.03 -34.62 -2.60
C LYS A 216 -27.26 -35.50 -3.59
N SER A 217 -27.89 -36.53 -4.16
CA SER A 217 -27.23 -37.46 -5.08
C SER A 217 -27.17 -37.00 -6.54
N GLU A 218 -28.01 -36.05 -6.95
CA GLU A 218 -28.06 -35.58 -8.34
C GLU A 218 -26.81 -34.76 -8.69
N THR A 219 -26.23 -35.02 -9.86
CA THR A 219 -25.02 -34.34 -10.38
C THR A 219 -25.29 -33.52 -11.63
N ASP A 220 -26.44 -33.74 -12.29
CA ASP A 220 -26.92 -32.93 -13.40
C ASP A 220 -27.55 -31.63 -12.89
N GLU A 221 -27.02 -30.50 -13.35
CA GLU A 221 -27.43 -29.17 -12.87
C GLU A 221 -28.87 -28.81 -13.27
N LYS A 222 -29.35 -29.29 -14.41
CA LYS A 222 -30.71 -29.04 -14.89
C LYS A 222 -31.72 -29.81 -14.05
N LYS A 223 -31.42 -31.06 -13.70
CA LYS A 223 -32.28 -31.88 -12.81
C LYS A 223 -32.29 -31.37 -11.37
N ARG A 224 -31.15 -30.90 -10.85
CA ARG A 224 -31.10 -30.24 -9.53
C ARG A 224 -32.03 -29.03 -9.43
N LYS A 225 -32.14 -28.22 -10.50
CA LYS A 225 -33.07 -27.08 -10.55
C LYS A 225 -34.52 -27.51 -10.42
N GLU A 226 -34.90 -28.56 -11.12
CA GLU A 226 -36.26 -29.09 -11.11
C GLU A 226 -36.61 -29.70 -9.75
N LEU A 227 -35.68 -30.46 -9.13
CA LEU A 227 -35.84 -30.98 -7.76
C LEU A 227 -35.96 -29.88 -6.71
N LEU A 228 -35.19 -28.79 -6.82
CA LEU A 228 -35.25 -27.67 -5.88
C LEU A 228 -36.59 -26.92 -5.98
N LYS A 229 -37.17 -26.82 -7.18
CA LYS A 229 -38.49 -26.22 -7.39
C LYS A 229 -39.57 -27.04 -6.69
N LEU A 230 -39.56 -28.36 -6.88
CA LEU A 230 -40.50 -29.27 -6.24
C LEU A 230 -40.33 -29.29 -4.71
N ALA A 231 -39.09 -29.25 -4.21
CA ALA A 231 -38.82 -29.14 -2.79
C ALA A 231 -39.44 -27.87 -2.17
N ARG A 232 -39.36 -26.71 -2.83
CA ARG A 232 -40.02 -25.49 -2.32
C ARG A 232 -41.53 -25.65 -2.19
N GLU A 233 -42.17 -26.24 -3.19
CA GLU A 233 -43.62 -26.49 -3.18
C GLU A 233 -44.03 -27.39 -1.99
N VAL A 234 -43.28 -28.46 -1.75
CA VAL A 234 -43.49 -29.36 -0.60
C VAL A 234 -43.21 -28.65 0.73
N PHE A 235 -42.16 -27.82 0.79
CA PHE A 235 -41.79 -27.07 2.00
C PHE A 235 -42.86 -26.07 2.41
N ASP A 236 -43.34 -25.26 1.47
CA ASP A 236 -44.38 -24.25 1.73
C ASP A 236 -45.69 -24.93 2.17
N LYS A 237 -46.03 -26.07 1.57
CA LYS A 237 -47.20 -26.86 1.97
C LYS A 237 -47.05 -27.43 3.39
N ALA A 238 -45.87 -27.95 3.73
CA ALA A 238 -45.59 -28.43 5.08
C ALA A 238 -45.69 -27.32 6.14
N GLN A 239 -45.17 -26.11 5.84
CA GLN A 239 -45.33 -24.95 6.73
C GLN A 239 -46.80 -24.58 6.94
N SER A 240 -47.61 -24.60 5.88
CA SER A 240 -49.06 -24.32 5.98
C SER A 240 -49.83 -25.33 6.85
N MET A 241 -49.29 -26.54 7.02
CA MET A 241 -49.85 -27.62 7.84
C MET A 241 -49.19 -27.74 9.22
N GLY A 242 -48.25 -26.84 9.56
CA GLY A 242 -47.51 -26.89 10.82
C GLY A 242 -46.51 -28.05 10.92
N VAL A 243 -46.21 -28.72 9.81
CA VAL A 243 -45.29 -29.85 9.73
C VAL A 243 -43.85 -29.33 9.68
N LYS A 244 -43.03 -29.72 10.66
CA LYS A 244 -41.63 -29.27 10.77
C LYS A 244 -40.70 -30.21 10.01
N LEU A 245 -40.43 -29.86 8.76
CA LEU A 245 -39.44 -30.54 7.94
C LEU A 245 -38.01 -30.29 8.48
N LYS A 246 -37.24 -31.36 8.64
CA LYS A 246 -35.85 -31.34 9.10
C LYS A 246 -34.90 -31.47 7.91
N GLY A 247 -33.60 -31.20 8.13
CA GLY A 247 -32.56 -31.32 7.10
C GLY A 247 -31.98 -29.98 6.64
N ARG A 248 -30.86 -30.03 5.91
CA ARG A 248 -30.11 -28.83 5.48
C ARG A 248 -30.89 -28.05 4.41
N LEU A 249 -31.60 -28.76 3.53
CA LEU A 249 -32.42 -28.16 2.48
C LEU A 249 -33.59 -27.35 3.06
N ALA A 250 -34.20 -27.83 4.15
CA ALA A 250 -35.30 -27.16 4.86
C ALA A 250 -34.83 -25.87 5.53
N GLN A 251 -33.67 -25.90 6.19
CA GLN A 251 -33.06 -24.74 6.83
C GLN A 251 -32.68 -23.66 5.81
N ALA A 252 -32.19 -24.05 4.64
CA ALA A 252 -31.86 -23.13 3.56
C ALA A 252 -33.11 -22.44 3.01
N ILE A 253 -34.16 -23.20 2.69
CA ILE A 253 -35.43 -22.65 2.18
C ILE A 253 -36.09 -21.72 3.21
N ALA A 254 -36.14 -22.11 4.49
CA ALA A 254 -36.69 -21.29 5.57
C ALA A 254 -36.01 -19.91 5.73
N LYS A 255 -34.67 -19.87 5.62
CA LYS A 255 -33.90 -18.62 5.71
C LYS A 255 -34.23 -17.64 4.58
N VAL A 256 -34.49 -18.14 3.38
CA VAL A 256 -34.86 -17.33 2.20
C VAL A 256 -36.24 -16.71 2.37
N SER A 257 -37.23 -17.50 2.78
CA SER A 257 -38.61 -17.01 2.95
C SER A 257 -38.68 -15.89 4.00
N LYS A 258 -37.93 -16.01 5.11
CA LYS A 258 -37.87 -14.98 6.17
C LYS A 258 -37.32 -13.64 5.67
N LEU A 259 -36.38 -13.65 4.73
CA LEU A 259 -35.81 -12.44 4.13
C LEU A 259 -36.75 -11.76 3.14
N GLN A 260 -37.51 -12.54 2.37
CA GLN A 260 -38.52 -12.01 1.47
C GLN A 260 -39.63 -11.27 2.24
N ASP A 261 -39.96 -11.71 3.46
CA ASP A 261 -40.90 -11.00 4.32
C ASP A 261 -40.30 -9.73 4.95
N ILE A 262 -39.04 -9.73 5.38
CA ILE A 262 -38.37 -8.50 5.85
C ILE A 262 -38.36 -7.41 4.75
N LEU A 263 -38.13 -7.80 3.50
CA LEU A 263 -38.13 -6.89 2.35
C LEU A 263 -39.49 -6.25 2.08
N LYS A 264 -40.61 -6.91 2.41
CA LYS A 264 -41.97 -6.35 2.26
C LYS A 264 -42.28 -5.23 3.26
N HIS A 265 -41.49 -5.08 4.33
CA HIS A 265 -41.78 -4.18 5.46
C HIS A 265 -40.83 -2.97 5.55
N LEU A 266 -39.99 -2.70 4.54
CA LEU A 266 -39.11 -1.52 4.51
C LEU A 266 -39.88 -0.22 4.20
N PRO A 267 -39.57 0.91 4.87
CA PRO A 267 -40.31 2.17 4.71
C PRO A 267 -40.06 2.90 3.37
N PRO A 268 -41.00 3.77 2.92
CA PRO A 268 -41.07 4.29 1.53
C PRO A 268 -39.94 5.24 1.08
N PHE A 269 -39.07 5.71 1.98
CA PHE A 269 -38.02 6.68 1.63
C PHE A 269 -36.80 6.07 0.91
N ILE A 270 -36.79 4.75 0.67
CA ILE A 270 -35.79 4.04 -0.15
C ILE A 270 -36.33 3.80 -1.57
N GLU A 271 -36.87 4.83 -2.22
CA GLU A 271 -37.29 4.78 -3.63
C GLU A 271 -36.19 5.24 -4.59
N SER A 272 -34.99 4.68 -4.43
CA SER A 272 -33.98 4.78 -5.49
C SER A 272 -34.26 3.67 -6.51
N ARG A 273 -34.67 4.05 -7.74
CA ARG A 273 -34.83 3.13 -8.89
C ARG A 273 -33.64 2.18 -9.10
N ALA A 274 -32.44 2.54 -8.61
CA ALA A 274 -31.24 1.70 -8.65
C ALA A 274 -31.32 0.50 -7.69
N VAL A 275 -31.92 0.64 -6.50
CA VAL A 275 -32.04 -0.43 -5.50
C VAL A 275 -33.09 -1.47 -5.95
N ILE A 276 -34.24 -1.01 -6.46
CA ILE A 276 -35.28 -1.89 -7.03
C ILE A 276 -34.77 -2.62 -8.28
N SER A 277 -33.97 -1.96 -9.14
CA SER A 277 -33.34 -2.60 -10.31
C SER A 277 -32.25 -3.61 -9.93
N LEU A 278 -31.48 -3.37 -8.87
CA LEU A 278 -30.46 -4.31 -8.36
C LEU A 278 -31.12 -5.58 -7.81
N ILE A 279 -32.19 -5.42 -7.01
CA ILE A 279 -32.92 -6.52 -6.36
C ILE A 279 -33.78 -7.30 -7.38
N GLY A 280 -34.41 -6.61 -8.34
CA GLY A 280 -35.24 -7.22 -9.38
C GLY A 280 -34.47 -8.08 -10.39
N SER A 281 -33.17 -7.82 -10.58
CA SER A 281 -32.30 -8.63 -11.45
C SER A 281 -31.84 -9.94 -10.81
N HIS A 282 -31.72 -9.99 -9.48
CA HIS A 282 -31.17 -11.14 -8.72
C HIS A 282 -32.24 -12.03 -8.07
N THR A 283 -33.52 -11.65 -8.16
CA THR A 283 -34.65 -12.47 -7.70
C THR A 283 -35.34 -13.24 -8.84
N LYS A 284 -34.96 -12.99 -10.11
CA LYS A 284 -35.53 -13.66 -11.29
C LYS A 284 -34.61 -14.70 -11.97
N GLY A 285 -33.38 -14.92 -11.48
CA GLY A 285 -32.40 -15.81 -12.09
C GLY A 285 -31.77 -16.81 -11.12
N ASP A 286 -32.08 -18.09 -11.34
CA ASP A 286 -31.34 -19.31 -10.98
C ASP A 286 -30.75 -19.49 -9.57
N LEU A 287 -31.24 -20.52 -8.87
CA LEU A 287 -30.92 -20.90 -7.47
C LEU A 287 -30.27 -22.30 -7.35
N SER A 288 -29.60 -22.80 -8.40
CA SER A 288 -29.19 -24.21 -8.52
C SER A 288 -27.97 -24.67 -7.73
N SER A 289 -27.23 -23.79 -7.06
CA SER A 289 -26.05 -24.18 -6.28
C SER A 289 -26.26 -23.88 -4.81
N ASP A 290 -26.28 -24.94 -3.99
CA ASP A 290 -26.40 -24.90 -2.52
C ASP A 290 -25.32 -24.04 -1.83
N LEU A 291 -24.23 -23.71 -2.53
CA LEU A 291 -23.18 -22.79 -2.05
C LEU A 291 -23.60 -21.31 -2.11
N ASP A 292 -24.67 -20.98 -2.81
CA ASP A 292 -24.94 -19.61 -3.28
C ASP A 292 -25.93 -18.86 -2.40
N LEU A 293 -26.61 -19.53 -1.46
CA LEU A 293 -27.57 -18.86 -0.59
C LEU A 293 -26.92 -18.06 0.55
N HIS A 294 -25.78 -18.54 1.06
CA HIS A 294 -25.02 -17.83 2.10
C HIS A 294 -24.01 -16.84 1.51
N CYS A 295 -23.46 -17.12 0.31
CA CYS A 295 -22.58 -16.18 -0.39
C CYS A 295 -23.36 -15.04 -1.04
N ARG A 296 -24.55 -15.29 -1.65
CA ARG A 296 -25.44 -14.20 -2.07
C ARG A 296 -25.97 -13.39 -0.88
N TRP A 297 -26.08 -13.99 0.31
CA TRP A 297 -26.40 -13.29 1.56
C TRP A 297 -25.32 -12.28 1.94
N GLU A 298 -24.05 -12.69 2.04
CA GLU A 298 -22.94 -11.77 2.34
C GLU A 298 -22.78 -10.71 1.23
N PHE A 299 -23.01 -11.07 -0.04
CA PHE A 299 -22.94 -10.14 -1.16
C PHE A 299 -24.09 -9.11 -1.17
N LEU A 300 -25.34 -9.54 -0.95
CA LEU A 300 -26.51 -8.66 -0.86
C LEU A 300 -26.43 -7.78 0.40
N ARG A 301 -25.98 -8.33 1.52
CA ARG A 301 -25.72 -7.60 2.77
C ARG A 301 -24.67 -6.51 2.54
N LYS A 302 -23.51 -6.84 1.97
CA LYS A 302 -22.46 -5.85 1.64
C LYS A 302 -22.94 -4.77 0.68
N ARG A 303 -23.71 -5.13 -0.34
CA ARG A 303 -24.24 -4.15 -1.33
C ARG A 303 -25.33 -3.27 -0.76
N PHE A 304 -26.14 -3.78 0.18
CA PHE A 304 -27.12 -2.99 0.93
C PHE A 304 -26.42 -2.05 1.93
N GLU A 305 -25.39 -2.55 2.64
CA GLU A 305 -24.48 -1.76 3.48
C GLU A 305 -23.77 -0.65 2.68
N GLU A 306 -23.25 -0.96 1.48
CA GLU A 306 -22.62 0.01 0.58
C GLU A 306 -23.61 1.04 0.03
N ALA A 307 -24.86 0.65 -0.27
CA ALA A 307 -25.89 1.55 -0.78
C ALA A 307 -26.38 2.54 0.29
N ILE A 308 -26.52 2.09 1.54
CA ILE A 308 -26.82 2.95 2.69
C ILE A 308 -25.65 3.92 2.96
N CYS A 309 -24.41 3.42 2.96
CA CYS A 309 -23.21 4.24 3.13
C CYS A 309 -23.04 5.32 2.05
N LYS A 310 -23.49 5.07 0.81
CA LYS A 310 -23.39 6.06 -0.29
C LYS A 310 -24.52 7.08 -0.34
N SER A 311 -25.65 6.84 0.34
CA SER A 311 -26.82 7.72 0.30
C SER A 311 -27.02 8.55 1.56
N LEU A 312 -26.18 8.36 2.59
CA LEU A 312 -26.13 9.19 3.79
C LEU A 312 -25.08 10.32 3.65
N PRO A 313 -25.39 11.57 4.07
CA PRO A 313 -24.42 12.66 4.03
C PRO A 313 -23.23 12.36 4.94
N VAL A 314 -22.02 12.68 4.44
CA VAL A 314 -20.71 12.45 5.04
C VAL A 314 -20.62 13.05 6.45
N GLU A 315 -20.98 12.29 7.49
CA GLU A 315 -20.75 12.62 8.91
C GLU A 315 -21.12 11.47 9.88
N MET A 316 -20.75 10.21 9.57
CA MET A 316 -20.66 9.13 10.58
C MET A 316 -19.61 8.09 10.15
N GLY A 317 -18.78 7.64 11.10
CA GLY A 317 -17.80 6.56 10.91
C GLY A 317 -18.46 5.18 10.68
N PRO A 318 -17.66 4.13 10.37
CA PRO A 318 -18.18 2.84 9.92
C PRO A 318 -18.96 2.10 11.02
N VAL A 319 -20.14 1.57 10.66
CA VAL A 319 -20.97 0.71 11.51
C VAL A 319 -20.61 -0.75 11.21
N HIS A 320 -20.32 -1.53 12.26
CA HIS A 320 -20.16 -2.99 12.18
C HIS A 320 -21.18 -3.68 13.11
N PHE A 321 -21.70 -4.86 12.73
CA PHE A 321 -22.57 -5.73 13.57
C PHE A 321 -21.78 -6.98 14.01
N VAL A 322 -21.95 -7.44 15.27
CA VAL A 322 -21.24 -8.59 15.89
C VAL A 322 -22.02 -9.91 15.74
N ASP A 323 -21.29 -11.03 15.62
CA ASP A 323 -21.77 -12.41 15.45
C ASP A 323 -22.00 -13.11 16.83
N GLU A 324 -23.12 -13.84 16.98
CA GLU A 324 -23.71 -14.31 18.26
C GLU A 324 -22.97 -15.46 18.98
N LYS A 325 -21.77 -15.90 18.55
CA LYS A 325 -21.09 -17.09 19.13
C LYS A 325 -19.94 -16.80 20.11
N MET A 326 -19.69 -15.55 20.48
CA MET A 326 -18.60 -15.16 21.40
C MET A 326 -18.95 -15.23 22.91
N LEU A 327 -20.10 -15.80 23.30
CA LEU A 327 -20.55 -15.84 24.70
C LEU A 327 -20.87 -17.29 25.08
N GLY A 328 -19.92 -17.98 25.70
CA GLY A 328 -20.12 -19.32 26.24
C GLY A 328 -21.13 -19.31 27.39
N PHE A 329 -22.30 -19.90 27.18
CA PHE A 329 -23.26 -20.28 28.21
C PHE A 329 -23.78 -21.68 27.90
N GLU A 330 -23.69 -22.59 28.87
CA GLU A 330 -24.35 -23.91 28.84
C GLU A 330 -25.74 -23.78 29.49
N GLU A 331 -26.78 -24.22 28.75
CA GLU A 331 -28.21 -24.36 29.11
C GLU A 331 -29.17 -23.15 29.12
N PRO A 332 -30.48 -23.37 28.82
CA PRO A 332 -31.31 -22.43 28.05
C PRO A 332 -32.16 -21.51 28.93
N PHE A 333 -31.85 -20.21 28.93
CA PHE A 333 -32.76 -19.19 29.43
C PHE A 333 -33.72 -18.74 28.32
N THR A 334 -34.96 -19.22 28.43
CA THR A 334 -36.13 -18.64 27.78
C THR A 334 -36.46 -17.30 28.44
N GLN A 335 -36.10 -16.18 27.81
CA GLN A 335 -36.80 -14.87 27.75
C GLN A 335 -35.80 -13.77 27.35
N GLY A 336 -36.20 -12.96 26.37
CA GLY A 336 -35.29 -12.15 25.54
C GLY A 336 -34.51 -11.02 26.24
N ILE A 337 -33.21 -10.94 25.91
CA ILE A 337 -32.30 -9.80 26.12
C ILE A 337 -31.24 -9.84 24.99
N PRO A 338 -30.99 -8.78 24.20
CA PRO A 338 -29.85 -8.69 23.28
C PRO A 338 -28.60 -8.02 23.92
N LEU A 339 -27.41 -8.51 23.59
CA LEU A 339 -26.08 -8.06 24.06
C LEU A 339 -25.41 -7.04 23.12
N TYR A 340 -24.59 -6.17 23.71
CA TYR A 340 -24.08 -4.90 23.15
C TYR A 340 -22.64 -4.92 22.62
N HIS A 341 -22.38 -3.99 21.70
CA HIS A 341 -21.08 -3.58 21.14
C HIS A 341 -20.33 -2.59 22.05
N VAL A 342 -19.02 -2.77 22.24
CA VAL A 342 -18.09 -1.72 22.70
C VAL A 342 -16.84 -1.73 21.81
N GLN A 343 -16.53 -0.58 21.20
CA GLN A 343 -15.30 -0.32 20.44
C GLN A 343 -14.15 0.09 21.39
N LEU A 344 -12.97 -0.54 21.27
CA LEU A 344 -11.70 -0.06 21.82
C LEU A 344 -10.79 0.33 20.65
N VAL A 345 -10.33 1.58 20.64
CA VAL A 345 -9.28 2.11 19.74
C VAL A 345 -7.94 1.99 20.46
N ARG A 346 -6.92 1.41 19.81
CA ARG A 346 -5.54 1.31 20.32
C ARG A 346 -4.72 2.49 19.77
N CYS A 347 -4.13 3.29 20.66
CA CYS A 347 -3.08 4.27 20.34
C CYS A 347 -1.73 3.74 20.88
N ASP A 348 -0.66 3.85 20.11
CA ASP A 348 0.70 3.53 20.58
C ASP A 348 1.28 4.71 21.40
N PRO A 349 2.08 4.44 22.46
CA PRO A 349 2.63 5.46 23.34
C PRO A 349 3.83 6.20 22.73
N VAL A 350 3.88 7.52 22.92
CA VAL A 350 5.04 8.38 22.64
C VAL A 350 5.85 8.56 23.93
N ASP A 351 7.17 8.38 23.85
CA ASP A 351 8.12 8.56 24.95
C ASP A 351 8.05 9.97 25.56
N TRP A 352 7.59 10.07 26.81
CA TRP A 352 7.74 11.27 27.65
C TRP A 352 8.74 11.02 28.77
N ALA A 353 10.01 11.29 28.48
CA ALA A 353 11.04 11.46 29.49
C ALA A 353 11.80 12.75 29.22
N SER A 354 11.26 13.89 29.64
CA SER A 354 12.05 15.02 30.18
C SER A 354 11.15 16.15 30.69
N GLU A 355 11.56 16.66 31.85
CA GLU A 355 11.14 17.92 32.50
C GLU A 355 9.85 17.91 33.36
N ARG A 356 10.11 17.64 34.66
CA ARG A 356 9.26 17.93 35.81
C ARG A 356 9.07 19.44 35.98
N ARG A 357 7.82 19.92 36.06
CA ARG A 357 7.44 21.08 36.89
C ARG A 357 6.11 20.81 37.60
N LEU A 358 6.22 20.52 38.90
CA LEU A 358 5.11 20.53 39.86
C LEU A 358 4.67 21.98 40.07
N ILE A 359 3.38 22.28 39.89
CA ILE A 359 2.74 23.51 40.40
C ILE A 359 1.87 23.11 41.60
N PRO A 360 2.16 23.59 42.82
CA PRO A 360 1.35 23.33 44.00
C PRO A 360 0.29 24.43 44.17
N LEU A 361 -0.97 24.07 44.40
CA LEU A 361 -2.06 25.01 44.72
C LEU A 361 -3.07 24.38 45.71
N PRO A 362 -3.87 25.21 46.43
CA PRO A 362 -4.11 25.15 47.87
C PRO A 362 -5.37 24.39 48.28
N HIS A 363 -5.74 24.45 49.56
CA HIS A 363 -5.78 23.32 50.46
C HIS A 363 -7.14 23.23 51.18
N ASP A 364 -8.28 23.18 50.47
CA ASP A 364 -9.57 23.29 51.16
C ASP A 364 -10.70 22.53 50.45
N LYS A 365 -10.53 21.20 50.31
CA LYS A 365 -11.54 20.11 50.28
C LYS A 365 -11.04 18.96 49.39
N VAL A 366 -10.20 18.11 49.99
CA VAL A 366 -9.63 16.91 49.38
C VAL A 366 -10.37 15.67 49.93
N LEU A 367 -10.97 14.86 49.06
CA LEU A 367 -11.13 13.42 49.31
C LEU A 367 -9.83 12.74 48.87
N ARG A 368 -9.11 12.19 49.84
CA ARG A 368 -7.73 11.74 49.73
C ARG A 368 -7.69 10.32 49.16
N PHE A 369 -7.04 10.13 48.01
CA PHE A 369 -6.54 8.81 47.58
C PHE A 369 -5.01 8.87 47.48
N GLU A 370 -4.33 8.48 48.55
CA GLU A 370 -2.89 8.18 48.53
C GLU A 370 -2.70 6.72 48.06
N LEU A 371 -1.90 6.51 47.01
CA LEU A 371 -1.35 5.18 46.68
C LEU A 371 0.17 5.29 46.55
N GLU A 372 0.88 4.95 47.64
CA GLU A 372 2.31 4.70 47.66
C GLU A 372 2.66 3.45 46.84
N PHE A 373 3.59 3.57 45.88
CA PHE A 373 4.18 2.41 45.21
C PHE A 373 5.41 1.92 45.99
N ARG A 374 5.28 0.80 46.72
CA ARG A 374 6.43 -0.01 47.13
C ARG A 374 6.67 -1.12 46.10
N ALA A 375 7.91 -1.23 45.65
CA ALA A 375 8.38 -2.29 44.77
C ALA A 375 8.22 -3.68 45.40
N GLY A 376 7.67 -4.64 44.63
CA GLY A 376 7.60 -6.05 45.01
C GLY A 376 6.83 -6.87 43.98
N LYS A 377 7.45 -7.96 43.49
CA LYS A 377 6.92 -8.96 42.56
C LYS A 377 5.50 -9.44 42.94
N LEU A 378 4.61 -9.59 41.95
CA LEU A 378 3.83 -10.82 41.74
C LEU A 378 3.15 -10.85 40.37
N LEU A 379 3.23 -12.04 39.79
CA LEU A 379 2.79 -12.52 38.49
C LEU A 379 1.28 -12.82 38.47
N ASP A 380 0.70 -12.69 37.28
CA ASP A 380 -0.34 -13.48 36.60
C ASP A 380 -1.53 -14.03 37.39
N ASP A 381 -2.75 -13.77 36.90
CA ASP A 381 -3.64 -14.85 36.48
C ASP A 381 -4.85 -14.32 35.66
N LYS A 382 -4.92 -14.79 34.40
CA LYS A 382 -6.09 -14.84 33.51
C LYS A 382 -6.85 -13.52 33.20
N GLY A 383 -6.53 -12.94 32.05
CA GLY A 383 -7.42 -12.06 31.27
C GLY A 383 -6.98 -10.59 31.22
N PHE A 384 -6.87 -10.06 29.99
CA PHE A 384 -6.65 -8.65 29.63
C PHE A 384 -5.35 -7.99 30.14
N LYS A 385 -4.30 -7.97 29.31
CA LYS A 385 -3.13 -7.10 29.52
C LYS A 385 -3.52 -5.64 29.28
N GLY A 386 -3.51 -4.80 30.32
CA GLY A 386 -3.51 -3.33 30.19
C GLY A 386 -4.30 -2.52 31.24
N LEU A 387 -5.25 -3.14 31.97
CA LEU A 387 -6.09 -2.45 32.96
C LEU A 387 -5.73 -2.89 34.39
N LYS A 388 -5.55 -1.92 35.30
CA LYS A 388 -5.42 -2.21 36.75
C LYS A 388 -6.75 -1.92 37.43
N ARG A 389 -7.28 -2.93 38.14
CA ARG A 389 -8.50 -2.83 38.93
C ARG A 389 -8.19 -2.14 40.27
N LEU A 390 -8.97 -1.12 40.60
CA LEU A 390 -8.90 -0.39 41.87
C LEU A 390 -10.22 -0.61 42.64
N GLU A 391 -10.15 -1.24 43.81
CA GLU A 391 -11.32 -1.33 44.71
C GLU A 391 -11.22 -0.25 45.78
N GLY A 392 -12.21 0.65 45.83
CA GLY A 392 -12.38 1.63 46.91
C GLY A 392 -13.65 1.34 47.72
N VAL A 393 -13.58 1.53 49.03
CA VAL A 393 -14.74 1.43 49.93
C VAL A 393 -15.20 2.85 50.22
N LEU A 394 -16.39 3.23 49.71
CA LEU A 394 -17.11 4.40 50.21
C LEU A 394 -17.90 3.99 51.46
N GLU A 395 -18.23 4.94 52.34
CA GLU A 395 -18.81 4.68 53.67
C GLU A 395 -20.05 3.76 53.65
N ASP A 396 -20.78 3.71 52.53
CA ASP A 396 -22.04 2.95 52.40
C ASP A 396 -22.02 1.82 51.34
N GLY A 397 -20.84 1.38 50.88
CA GLY A 397 -20.71 0.22 49.97
C GLY A 397 -19.55 0.30 48.97
N LYS A 398 -19.16 -0.87 48.44
CA LYS A 398 -18.03 -1.01 47.50
C LYS A 398 -18.36 -0.43 46.12
N VAL A 399 -17.52 0.49 45.63
CA VAL A 399 -17.52 0.94 44.23
C VAL A 399 -16.25 0.41 43.57
N LYS A 400 -16.38 -0.19 42.39
CA LYS A 400 -15.24 -0.70 41.62
C LYS A 400 -14.88 0.28 40.52
N ALA A 401 -13.62 0.69 40.51
CA ALA A 401 -13.06 1.53 39.46
C ALA A 401 -11.94 0.77 38.73
N PHE A 402 -11.72 1.10 37.47
CA PHE A 402 -10.69 0.51 36.63
C PHE A 402 -9.87 1.62 36.01
N TRP A 403 -8.55 1.56 36.14
CA TRP A 403 -7.66 2.56 35.57
C TRP A 403 -6.83 1.96 34.44
N SER A 404 -6.74 2.70 33.32
CA SER A 404 -5.91 2.36 32.17
C SER A 404 -4.62 3.17 32.18
N ALA A 405 -3.50 2.48 32.34
CA ALA A 405 -2.17 3.11 32.28
C ALA A 405 -1.82 3.63 30.88
N GLU A 406 -2.37 3.02 29.82
CA GLU A 406 -2.12 3.41 28.42
C GLU A 406 -2.91 4.65 27.99
N THR A 407 -4.08 4.92 28.60
CA THR A 407 -4.98 6.00 28.15
C THR A 407 -5.22 7.10 29.19
N GLY A 408 -4.86 6.87 30.46
CA GLY A 408 -5.05 7.83 31.55
C GLY A 408 -6.45 7.86 32.17
N PHE A 409 -7.43 7.14 31.61
CA PHE A 409 -8.84 7.19 32.06
C PHE A 409 -9.17 6.22 33.21
N VAL A 410 -10.16 6.63 34.02
CA VAL A 410 -10.75 5.84 35.10
C VAL A 410 -12.22 5.51 34.77
N PHE A 411 -12.58 4.23 34.83
CA PHE A 411 -13.90 3.69 34.50
C PHE A 411 -14.57 3.16 35.77
N TYR A 412 -15.88 3.35 35.94
CA TYR A 412 -16.61 2.88 37.13
C TYR A 412 -17.61 1.77 36.76
N GLU A 413 -17.69 0.72 37.58
CA GLU A 413 -18.75 -0.30 37.47
C GLU A 413 -20.03 0.24 38.11
N VAL A 414 -20.95 0.73 37.28
CA VAL A 414 -22.23 1.30 37.74
C VAL A 414 -23.25 0.18 37.86
N GLN A 415 -23.25 -0.57 38.97
CA GLN A 415 -24.42 -1.36 39.34
C GLN A 415 -25.27 -0.57 40.34
N LYS A 416 -26.43 -0.09 39.87
CA LYS A 416 -27.45 0.67 40.61
C LYS A 416 -26.92 1.91 41.35
N LEU A 417 -26.55 2.94 40.59
CA LEU A 417 -26.48 4.30 41.15
C LEU A 417 -27.84 4.97 40.97
N ASP A 418 -28.39 5.53 42.04
CA ASP A 418 -29.57 6.38 41.95
C ASP A 418 -29.19 7.74 41.32
N GLY A 419 -30.20 8.53 40.94
CA GLY A 419 -29.99 9.79 40.22
C GLY A 419 -29.13 10.81 40.97
N LYS A 420 -28.97 10.67 42.30
CA LYS A 420 -28.13 11.56 43.11
C LYS A 420 -26.66 11.15 43.04
N ARG A 421 -26.39 9.83 43.09
CA ARG A 421 -25.03 9.27 42.93
C ARG A 421 -24.48 9.42 41.50
N LEU A 422 -25.36 9.42 40.50
CA LEU A 422 -24.98 9.71 39.11
C LEU A 422 -24.49 11.15 38.92
N MET A 423 -25.08 12.11 39.64
CA MET A 423 -24.65 13.52 39.63
C MET A 423 -23.28 13.70 40.27
N GLU A 424 -22.98 13.00 41.37
CA GLU A 424 -21.67 13.09 42.04
C GLU A 424 -20.53 12.51 41.18
N VAL A 425 -20.79 11.42 40.44
CA VAL A 425 -19.82 10.83 39.50
C VAL A 425 -19.58 11.75 38.28
N ALA A 426 -20.63 12.39 37.77
CA ALA A 426 -20.52 13.36 36.68
C ALA A 426 -19.74 14.62 37.09
N ASP A 427 -19.89 15.06 38.34
CA ASP A 427 -19.20 16.23 38.89
C ASP A 427 -17.68 15.98 39.08
N VAL A 428 -17.29 14.75 39.43
CA VAL A 428 -15.88 14.32 39.51
C VAL A 428 -15.25 14.15 38.13
N GLN A 429 -15.98 13.61 37.16
CA GLN A 429 -15.51 13.51 35.77
C GLN A 429 -15.33 14.88 35.10
N SER A 430 -16.22 15.83 35.38
CA SER A 430 -16.18 17.17 34.80
C SER A 430 -14.92 17.93 35.22
N ARG A 431 -14.55 17.87 36.50
CA ARG A 431 -13.32 18.52 37.00
C ARG A 431 -12.03 17.91 36.44
N TYR A 432 -12.02 16.59 36.21
CA TYR A 432 -10.87 15.90 35.62
C TYR A 432 -10.70 16.19 34.11
N LEU A 433 -11.81 16.43 33.42
CA LEU A 433 -11.82 16.79 31.99
C LEU A 433 -11.51 18.27 31.76
N GLU A 434 -11.91 19.17 32.66
CA GLU A 434 -11.50 20.59 32.63
C GLU A 434 -9.98 20.74 32.74
N GLU A 435 -9.32 19.93 33.57
CA GLU A 435 -7.85 19.92 33.68
C GLU A 435 -7.15 19.32 32.43
N MET A 436 -7.82 18.47 31.65
CA MET A 436 -7.26 17.84 30.44
C MET A 436 -7.62 18.57 29.12
N ALA A 437 -8.61 19.46 29.13
CA ALA A 437 -9.08 20.17 27.94
C ALA A 437 -7.99 21.03 27.29
N ASP A 438 -7.03 21.54 28.07
CA ASP A 438 -5.90 22.33 27.56
C ASP A 438 -4.79 21.48 26.90
N ALA A 439 -4.84 20.14 26.99
CA ALA A 439 -3.72 19.27 26.63
C ALA A 439 -3.94 18.34 25.41
N HIS A 440 -5.16 18.13 24.89
CA HIS A 440 -5.35 17.17 23.77
C HIS A 440 -6.50 17.45 22.77
N PRO A 441 -6.27 17.43 21.43
CA PRO A 441 -7.28 17.75 20.41
C PRO A 441 -8.46 16.78 20.26
N LEU A 442 -8.41 15.60 20.89
CA LEU A 442 -9.43 14.55 20.73
C LEU A 442 -10.63 14.68 21.69
N VAL A 443 -10.54 15.50 22.75
CA VAL A 443 -11.67 15.78 23.64
C VAL A 443 -12.80 16.50 22.89
N ASN A 444 -12.44 17.32 21.91
CA ASN A 444 -13.39 18.05 21.04
C ASN A 444 -14.13 17.17 20.01
N GLN A 445 -13.87 15.85 19.97
CA GLN A 445 -14.45 14.93 18.98
C GLN A 445 -15.39 13.86 19.60
N ALA A 446 -15.56 13.85 20.93
CA ALA A 446 -16.49 12.95 21.61
C ALA A 446 -17.93 13.49 21.62
N LYS A 447 -18.94 12.63 21.42
CA LYS A 447 -20.38 12.98 21.52
C LYS A 447 -20.90 12.75 22.94
N PHE A 448 -21.42 13.80 23.57
CA PHE A 448 -22.09 13.77 24.87
C PHE A 448 -23.62 13.80 24.70
N TYR A 449 -24.35 13.10 25.58
CA TYR A 449 -25.82 13.06 25.56
C TYR A 449 -26.40 13.55 26.90
N SER A 450 -27.53 14.23 26.83
CA SER A 450 -28.27 14.67 28.03
C SER A 450 -28.87 13.49 28.77
N ILE A 451 -29.07 13.57 30.08
CA ILE A 451 -29.75 12.53 30.88
C ILE A 451 -31.09 12.15 30.23
N SER A 452 -31.82 13.11 29.68
CA SER A 452 -33.08 12.88 28.97
C SER A 452 -32.90 12.15 27.64
N GLN A 453 -31.89 12.50 26.84
CA GLN A 453 -31.57 11.79 25.59
C GLN A 453 -30.96 10.41 25.84
N ALA A 454 -30.14 10.27 26.87
CA ALA A 454 -29.59 9.01 27.33
C ALA A 454 -30.72 8.08 27.79
N LYS A 455 -31.75 8.59 28.47
CA LYS A 455 -32.96 7.82 28.81
C LYS A 455 -33.77 7.42 27.58
N GLU A 456 -33.89 8.27 26.58
CA GLU A 456 -34.61 7.94 25.34
C GLU A 456 -33.87 6.90 24.49
N LEU A 457 -32.54 6.99 24.43
CA LEU A 457 -31.67 5.98 23.83
C LEU A 457 -31.70 4.68 24.65
N TRP A 458 -31.68 4.75 25.97
CA TRP A 458 -31.84 3.60 26.85
C TRP A 458 -33.17 2.87 26.60
N ASN A 459 -34.28 3.61 26.48
CA ASN A 459 -35.60 3.05 26.17
C ASN A 459 -35.69 2.48 24.74
N LYS A 460 -34.78 2.85 23.85
CA LYS A 460 -34.60 2.27 22.52
C LYS A 460 -33.59 1.11 22.51
N GLY A 461 -33.10 0.70 23.68
CA GLY A 461 -32.20 -0.44 23.87
C GLY A 461 -30.74 -0.11 23.61
N TYR A 462 -30.19 0.91 24.27
CA TYR A 462 -28.76 1.26 24.32
C TYR A 462 -28.22 1.16 25.77
N ASP A 463 -27.21 0.33 26.06
CA ASP A 463 -26.77 -0.02 27.44
C ASP A 463 -25.64 0.84 28.05
N TRP A 464 -24.94 1.67 27.28
CA TRP A 464 -23.91 2.58 27.80
C TRP A 464 -24.01 3.94 27.10
N VAL A 465 -24.06 5.02 27.87
CA VAL A 465 -24.15 6.39 27.36
C VAL A 465 -23.26 7.29 28.20
N LEU A 466 -22.46 8.15 27.56
CA LEU A 466 -21.77 9.24 28.27
C LEU A 466 -22.81 10.32 28.57
N VAL A 467 -23.11 10.49 29.86
CA VAL A 467 -24.23 11.32 30.32
C VAL A 467 -23.72 12.59 30.96
N TRP A 468 -24.28 13.73 30.54
CA TRP A 468 -24.04 15.05 31.13
C TRP A 468 -25.34 15.55 31.78
N PRO A 469 -25.31 16.27 32.93
CA PRO A 469 -26.51 16.79 33.57
C PRO A 469 -27.40 17.59 32.60
N ASP A 470 -28.72 17.31 32.62
CA ASP A 470 -29.70 17.93 31.70
C ASP A 470 -29.68 19.47 31.77
N ASP A 471 -29.35 19.99 32.94
CA ASP A 471 -29.32 21.41 33.30
C ASP A 471 -28.17 22.16 32.62
N GLU A 472 -27.17 21.44 32.08
CA GLU A 472 -25.96 22.02 31.51
C GLU A 472 -25.72 21.70 30.02
N ILE A 473 -26.51 20.82 29.38
CA ILE A 473 -26.38 20.62 27.92
C ILE A 473 -26.91 21.80 27.10
N GLU A 474 -27.76 22.64 27.69
CA GLU A 474 -28.07 23.95 27.11
C GLU A 474 -26.85 24.89 27.05
N SER A 475 -25.71 24.56 27.68
CA SER A 475 -24.52 25.41 27.69
C SER A 475 -23.50 25.11 26.60
N VAL A 476 -23.36 23.87 26.11
CA VAL A 476 -22.35 23.55 25.06
C VAL A 476 -22.78 24.07 23.68
N HIS A 477 -24.08 24.32 23.48
CA HIS A 477 -24.64 25.00 22.30
C HIS A 477 -25.04 26.45 22.53
N LYS A 478 -24.79 27.02 23.72
CA LYS A 478 -24.74 28.48 23.83
C LYS A 478 -23.42 28.87 23.21
N PHE A 479 -23.51 29.58 22.10
CA PHE A 479 -22.44 30.32 21.48
C PHE A 479 -21.31 30.69 22.45
N LEU A 480 -20.06 30.54 22.03
CA LEU A 480 -18.92 31.19 22.70
C LEU A 480 -19.11 32.72 22.80
N PHE A 481 -20.15 33.26 22.14
CA PHE A 481 -20.57 34.65 22.22
C PHE A 481 -22.06 34.88 21.92
N HIS A 482 -22.72 35.75 22.68
CA HIS A 482 -24.05 36.26 22.30
C HIS A 482 -23.92 37.39 21.26
N PRO A 483 -24.53 37.31 20.07
CA PRO A 483 -24.42 38.34 19.02
C PRO A 483 -24.74 39.75 19.51
N GLU A 484 -25.68 39.84 20.45
CA GLU A 484 -26.20 41.11 20.98
C GLU A 484 -25.15 41.86 21.83
N ASN A 485 -24.13 41.18 22.36
CA ASN A 485 -23.09 41.77 23.24
C ASN A 485 -21.64 41.40 22.85
N TYR A 486 -21.42 40.82 21.68
CA TYR A 486 -20.10 40.37 21.26
C TYR A 486 -19.20 41.54 20.85
N ASN A 487 -17.97 41.54 21.36
CA ASN A 487 -16.94 42.50 20.99
C ASN A 487 -15.66 41.77 20.53
N PRO A 488 -15.38 41.73 19.22
CA PRO A 488 -14.23 41.00 18.69
C PRO A 488 -12.88 41.57 19.20
N ALA A 489 -12.84 42.85 19.59
CA ALA A 489 -11.63 43.47 20.13
C ALA A 489 -11.21 42.91 21.51
N LYS A 490 -12.11 42.22 22.23
CA LYS A 490 -11.82 41.62 23.55
C LYS A 490 -11.53 40.11 23.48
N VAL A 491 -11.55 39.54 22.27
CA VAL A 491 -11.39 38.11 22.02
C VAL A 491 -9.96 37.85 21.52
N ARG A 492 -9.37 36.71 21.87
CA ARG A 492 -8.03 36.29 21.39
C ARG A 492 -8.09 35.78 19.95
N ASP A 493 -6.98 35.77 19.24
CA ASP A 493 -6.95 35.50 17.79
C ASP A 493 -7.34 34.06 17.41
N ASP A 494 -7.05 33.09 18.26
CA ASP A 494 -7.48 31.68 18.16
C ASP A 494 -9.01 31.58 18.18
N GLN A 495 -9.63 32.20 19.19
CA GLN A 495 -11.07 32.23 19.35
C GLN A 495 -11.77 33.01 18.23
N LEU A 496 -11.19 34.15 17.82
CA LEU A 496 -11.75 35.02 16.77
C LEU A 496 -11.80 34.30 15.39
N ARG A 497 -10.87 33.38 15.14
CA ARG A 497 -10.87 32.48 13.96
C ARG A 497 -12.01 31.48 13.99
N ASP A 498 -12.22 30.84 15.14
CA ASP A 498 -13.31 29.88 15.31
C ASP A 498 -14.68 30.57 15.23
N ASP A 499 -14.81 31.76 15.82
CA ASP A 499 -16.03 32.57 15.77
C ASP A 499 -16.41 32.93 14.33
N LEU A 500 -15.42 33.29 13.49
CA LEU A 500 -15.62 33.56 12.06
C LEU A 500 -16.22 32.33 11.35
N ARG A 501 -15.65 31.15 11.59
CA ARG A 501 -16.09 29.88 10.99
C ARG A 501 -17.50 29.50 11.44
N ILE A 502 -17.79 29.64 12.74
CA ILE A 502 -19.10 29.34 13.34
C ILE A 502 -20.18 30.27 12.78
N ALA A 503 -19.89 31.58 12.68
CA ALA A 503 -20.83 32.54 12.12
C ALA A 503 -21.18 32.25 10.64
N ILE A 504 -20.21 31.84 9.81
CA ILE A 504 -20.45 31.40 8.42
C ILE A 504 -21.36 30.16 8.37
N ALA A 505 -21.12 29.18 9.25
CA ALA A 505 -21.94 27.98 9.33
C ALA A 505 -23.40 28.30 9.72
N HIS A 506 -23.61 29.20 10.69
CA HIS A 506 -24.94 29.63 11.11
C HIS A 506 -25.68 30.46 10.04
N LEU A 507 -24.97 31.29 9.27
CA LEU A 507 -25.55 31.96 8.09
C LEU A 507 -25.96 30.96 7.01
N SER A 508 -25.14 29.94 6.77
CA SER A 508 -25.49 28.83 5.86
C SER A 508 -26.70 28.03 6.36
N ASN A 509 -26.83 27.80 7.67
CA ASN A 509 -28.00 27.14 8.25
C ASN A 509 -29.27 27.98 8.11
N LEU A 510 -29.18 29.30 8.31
CA LEU A 510 -30.30 30.22 8.14
C LEU A 510 -30.82 30.20 6.70
N ASP A 511 -29.92 30.27 5.71
CA ASP A 511 -30.25 30.15 4.28
C ASP A 511 -30.93 28.82 3.91
N LYS A 512 -30.70 27.76 4.71
CA LYS A 512 -31.30 26.43 4.54
C LYS A 512 -32.57 26.23 5.37
N GLY A 513 -33.07 27.26 6.04
CA GLY A 513 -34.25 27.19 6.92
C GLY A 513 -34.03 26.34 8.17
N ARG A 514 -32.78 26.16 8.60
CA ARG A 514 -32.42 25.40 9.81
C ARG A 514 -32.20 26.33 10.99
N LYS A 515 -32.21 25.77 12.20
CA LYS A 515 -31.96 26.51 13.45
C LYS A 515 -30.63 27.27 13.34
N SER A 516 -30.70 28.58 13.53
CA SER A 516 -29.55 29.48 13.47
C SER A 516 -29.51 30.38 14.69
N MET A 517 -28.34 30.97 14.92
CA MET A 517 -28.09 31.94 15.99
C MET A 517 -28.55 33.34 15.65
N PHE A 518 -28.60 33.63 14.35
CA PHE A 518 -29.03 34.91 13.82
C PHE A 518 -30.51 34.83 13.53
N LYS A 519 -31.26 35.87 13.90
CA LYS A 519 -32.70 36.00 13.61
C LYS A 519 -32.93 36.36 12.14
N SER A 520 -31.93 36.97 11.49
CA SER A 520 -31.97 37.37 10.09
C SER A 520 -30.60 37.24 9.41
N ARG A 521 -30.60 37.24 8.08
CA ARG A 521 -29.35 37.16 7.30
C ARG A 521 -28.53 38.44 7.45
N GLU A 522 -29.21 39.57 7.56
CA GLU A 522 -28.65 40.90 7.77
C GLU A 522 -27.88 40.96 9.09
N GLU A 523 -28.45 40.39 10.16
CA GLU A 523 -27.81 40.30 11.48
C GLU A 523 -26.53 39.47 11.42
N GLY A 524 -26.56 38.30 10.76
CA GLY A 524 -25.38 37.45 10.64
C GLY A 524 -24.28 38.06 9.77
N ILE A 525 -24.63 38.77 8.69
CA ILE A 525 -23.66 39.47 7.85
C ILE A 525 -23.02 40.63 8.63
N SER A 526 -23.80 41.43 9.35
CA SER A 526 -23.27 42.51 10.20
C SER A 526 -22.33 41.97 11.28
N PHE A 527 -22.66 40.80 11.84
CA PHE A 527 -21.82 40.12 12.81
C PHE A 527 -20.48 39.67 12.21
N LEU A 528 -20.48 39.06 11.01
CA LEU A 528 -19.27 38.69 10.28
C LEU A 528 -18.40 39.90 9.94
N GLU A 529 -18.99 41.02 9.53
CA GLU A 529 -18.26 42.24 9.21
C GLU A 529 -17.44 42.74 10.40
N LYS A 530 -18.00 42.72 11.62
CA LYS A 530 -17.28 43.12 12.85
C LYS A 530 -16.06 42.24 13.12
N ILE A 531 -16.16 40.92 12.91
CA ILE A 531 -15.05 39.99 13.09
C ILE A 531 -13.96 40.24 12.04
N VAL A 532 -14.37 40.35 10.76
CA VAL A 532 -13.43 40.61 9.66
C VAL A 532 -12.70 41.94 9.84
N ASP A 533 -13.41 42.99 10.27
CA ASP A 533 -12.81 44.31 10.53
C ASP A 533 -11.74 44.25 11.63
N GLU A 534 -12.02 43.55 12.73
CA GLU A 534 -11.04 43.41 13.81
C GLU A 534 -9.85 42.54 13.39
N LEU A 535 -10.08 41.47 12.61
CA LEU A 535 -8.99 40.65 12.06
C LEU A 535 -8.07 41.43 11.12
N LEU A 536 -8.65 42.25 10.24
CA LEU A 536 -7.90 43.12 9.34
C LEU A 536 -7.14 44.19 10.10
N LYS A 537 -7.76 44.79 11.12
CA LYS A 537 -7.12 45.78 12.00
C LYS A 537 -5.93 45.19 12.76
N ARG A 538 -6.04 43.95 13.24
CA ARG A 538 -4.96 43.24 13.96
C ARG A 538 -3.87 42.69 13.06
N LYS A 539 -4.12 42.60 11.74
CA LYS A 539 -3.27 41.89 10.78
C LYS A 539 -3.00 40.43 11.19
N ALA A 540 -3.94 39.81 11.90
CA ALA A 540 -3.76 38.53 12.58
C ALA A 540 -4.07 37.30 11.70
N ILE A 541 -4.53 37.49 10.46
CA ILE A 541 -4.93 36.42 9.53
C ILE A 541 -4.57 36.78 8.09
N THR A 542 -4.11 35.76 7.36
CA THR A 542 -4.07 35.71 5.89
C THR A 542 -5.31 34.96 5.40
N PHE A 543 -6.04 35.53 4.45
CA PHE A 543 -7.16 34.85 3.81
C PHE A 543 -6.65 34.07 2.60
N HIS A 544 -6.99 32.78 2.50
CA HIS A 544 -6.63 31.86 1.40
C HIS A 544 -7.88 31.50 0.57
N PRO A 545 -8.25 32.31 -0.45
CA PRO A 545 -9.52 32.17 -1.15
C PRO A 545 -9.66 30.86 -1.92
N GLU A 546 -8.52 30.29 -2.34
CA GLU A 546 -8.38 28.98 -2.98
C GLU A 546 -8.78 27.81 -2.07
N GLU A 547 -8.73 27.98 -0.76
CA GLU A 547 -9.08 26.96 0.24
C GLU A 547 -10.47 27.16 0.85
N TRP A 548 -11.20 28.20 0.42
CA TRP A 548 -12.51 28.51 1.00
C TRP A 548 -13.59 27.49 0.63
N SER A 549 -14.41 27.13 1.63
CA SER A 549 -15.68 26.44 1.36
C SER A 549 -16.63 27.34 0.55
N LYS A 550 -17.58 26.74 -0.19
CA LYS A 550 -18.62 27.51 -0.92
C LYS A 550 -19.41 28.48 -0.04
N ALA A 551 -19.60 28.15 1.25
CA ALA A 551 -20.26 29.04 2.20
C ALA A 551 -19.35 30.22 2.59
N ALA A 552 -18.07 29.95 2.86
CA ALA A 552 -17.08 30.99 3.15
C ALA A 552 -16.91 31.93 1.96
N GLU A 553 -16.77 31.41 0.74
CA GLU A 553 -16.70 32.24 -0.48
C GLU A 553 -17.96 33.11 -0.64
N LYS A 554 -19.15 32.54 -0.46
CA LYS A 554 -20.42 33.26 -0.59
C LYS A 554 -20.54 34.45 0.37
N TYR A 555 -20.07 34.34 1.61
CA TYR A 555 -20.27 35.37 2.64
C TYR A 555 -19.04 36.27 2.86
N LEU A 556 -17.82 35.74 2.76
CA LEU A 556 -16.59 36.52 2.98
C LEU A 556 -16.12 37.28 1.74
N LYS A 557 -16.22 36.70 0.54
CA LYS A 557 -15.75 37.35 -0.72
C LYS A 557 -16.39 38.74 -0.90
N PRO A 558 -17.72 38.94 -0.72
CA PRO A 558 -18.32 40.27 -0.84
C PRO A 558 -17.88 41.25 0.25
N ILE A 559 -17.72 40.77 1.49
CA ILE A 559 -17.29 41.58 2.64
C ILE A 559 -15.86 42.11 2.42
N LEU A 560 -14.96 41.25 1.94
CA LEU A 560 -13.56 41.57 1.67
C LEU A 560 -13.39 42.41 0.40
N GLN A 561 -14.17 42.16 -0.65
CA GLN A 561 -14.20 43.00 -1.85
C GLN A 561 -14.57 44.46 -1.52
N LYS A 562 -15.56 44.67 -0.64
CA LYS A 562 -15.91 46.02 -0.14
C LYS A 562 -14.76 46.71 0.60
N ARG A 563 -13.77 45.95 1.10
CA ARG A 563 -12.58 46.43 1.83
C ARG A 563 -11.33 46.49 0.95
N GLY A 564 -11.50 46.36 -0.38
CA GLY A 564 -10.44 46.56 -1.37
C GLY A 564 -9.70 45.29 -1.81
N PHE A 565 -10.11 44.10 -1.34
CA PHE A 565 -9.50 42.84 -1.78
C PHE A 565 -9.94 42.49 -3.21
N LYS A 566 -8.95 42.25 -4.10
CA LYS A 566 -9.17 41.76 -5.45
C LYS A 566 -8.98 40.25 -5.49
N PHE A 567 -9.95 39.54 -6.05
CA PHE A 567 -9.91 38.10 -6.25
C PHE A 567 -9.90 37.88 -7.76
N GLU A 568 -8.73 37.65 -8.35
CA GLU A 568 -8.63 37.33 -9.78
C GLU A 568 -8.82 35.83 -9.97
N ASP A 569 -9.81 35.46 -10.78
CA ASP A 569 -10.04 34.08 -11.15
C ASP A 569 -8.98 33.71 -12.21
N ASN A 570 -8.01 32.84 -11.83
CA ASN A 570 -7.13 32.03 -12.69
C ASN A 570 -5.69 32.57 -12.99
N PRO A 571 -4.62 31.96 -12.41
CA PRO A 571 -3.21 32.32 -12.69
C PRO A 571 -2.68 31.94 -14.09
N LYS A 572 -3.49 31.30 -14.94
CA LYS A 572 -3.03 30.68 -16.20
C LYS A 572 -3.18 31.54 -17.47
N GLN A 573 -3.52 32.82 -17.37
CA GLN A 573 -3.56 33.72 -18.52
C GLN A 573 -2.61 34.92 -18.35
N LEU A 574 -1.30 34.68 -18.39
CA LEU A 574 -0.30 35.71 -18.64
C LEU A 574 0.45 35.35 -19.93
N SER A 575 -0.23 35.50 -21.07
CA SER A 575 0.32 35.21 -22.40
C SER A 575 0.96 36.40 -23.10
N GLN A 576 1.21 37.52 -22.42
CA GLN A 576 1.96 38.66 -22.96
C GLN A 576 2.74 39.39 -21.84
N PHE A 577 3.93 38.90 -21.49
CA PHE A 577 4.86 39.70 -20.68
C PHE A 577 5.42 40.85 -21.53
N PRO A 578 5.50 42.08 -21.00
CA PRO A 578 6.02 43.22 -21.74
C PRO A 578 7.50 43.00 -22.14
N SER A 579 7.95 43.68 -23.19
CA SER A 579 9.30 43.53 -23.79
C SER A 579 10.48 44.02 -22.91
N ASN A 580 10.26 44.21 -21.62
CA ASN A 580 11.26 44.61 -20.62
C ASN A 580 10.78 44.17 -19.21
N PHE A 581 10.41 42.90 -19.07
CA PHE A 581 9.80 42.39 -17.84
C PHE A 581 10.87 42.21 -16.77
N LYS A 582 10.70 42.88 -15.63
CA LYS A 582 11.64 42.85 -14.50
C LYS A 582 10.95 42.34 -13.26
N VAL A 583 11.64 41.53 -12.46
CA VAL A 583 11.08 40.87 -11.28
C VAL A 583 11.84 41.31 -10.03
N ASP A 584 11.13 41.63 -8.95
CA ASP A 584 11.71 41.94 -7.63
C ASP A 584 11.33 40.83 -6.64
N LEU A 585 12.31 39.96 -6.29
CA LEU A 585 12.13 38.78 -5.47
C LEU A 585 12.38 39.10 -3.99
N GLY A 586 11.39 38.79 -3.15
CA GLY A 586 11.39 39.18 -1.74
C GLY A 586 11.28 40.69 -1.59
N CYS A 587 10.44 41.32 -2.42
CA CYS A 587 10.35 42.77 -2.53
C CYS A 587 9.87 43.48 -1.23
N GLY A 588 9.29 42.72 -0.30
CA GLY A 588 8.82 43.24 0.98
C GLY A 588 7.86 44.43 0.82
N PRO A 589 7.85 45.37 1.78
CA PRO A 589 7.07 46.60 1.65
C PRO A 589 7.67 47.64 0.70
N ASN A 590 8.87 47.40 0.16
CA ASN A 590 9.64 48.39 -0.61
C ASN A 590 9.92 47.92 -2.04
N LYS A 591 8.88 47.44 -2.75
CA LYS A 591 8.98 47.02 -4.15
C LYS A 591 9.54 48.15 -5.02
N ALA A 592 10.57 47.84 -5.81
CA ALA A 592 11.16 48.80 -6.73
C ALA A 592 10.20 49.20 -7.85
N GLU A 593 10.21 50.48 -8.24
CA GLU A 593 9.37 50.99 -9.33
C GLU A 593 9.73 50.33 -10.66
N GLY A 594 8.72 49.91 -11.42
CA GLY A 594 8.90 49.22 -12.70
C GLY A 594 9.22 47.72 -12.61
N TYR A 595 9.20 47.13 -11.42
CA TYR A 595 9.35 45.69 -11.21
C TYR A 595 8.02 45.04 -10.85
N PHE A 596 7.87 43.78 -11.28
CA PHE A 596 6.87 42.85 -10.80
C PHE A 596 7.35 42.21 -9.50
N GLY A 597 6.74 42.56 -8.38
CA GLY A 597 7.17 42.18 -7.04
C GLY A 597 6.54 40.88 -6.57
N ILE A 598 7.38 39.93 -6.15
CA ILE A 598 6.95 38.67 -5.55
C ILE A 598 7.46 38.61 -4.11
N ASP A 599 6.57 38.31 -3.17
CA ASP A 599 6.93 38.11 -1.77
C ASP A 599 6.07 37.02 -1.13
N LYS A 600 6.61 36.31 -0.13
CA LYS A 600 5.85 35.29 0.62
C LYS A 600 4.83 35.91 1.59
N VAL A 601 5.02 37.18 1.94
CA VAL A 601 4.14 37.97 2.80
C VAL A 601 3.48 39.08 1.99
N TYR A 602 2.19 39.31 2.21
CA TYR A 602 1.51 40.45 1.62
C TYR A 602 1.99 41.78 2.23
N TYR A 603 2.45 42.68 1.37
CA TYR A 603 2.65 44.10 1.68
C TYR A 603 1.95 44.98 0.64
N PRO A 604 1.55 46.21 1.00
CA PRO A 604 1.07 47.18 0.02
C PRO A 604 2.12 47.38 -1.09
N GLY A 605 1.77 47.00 -2.32
CA GLY A 605 2.66 47.09 -3.48
C GLY A 605 3.18 45.76 -4.02
N VAL A 606 3.08 44.64 -3.27
CA VAL A 606 3.41 43.29 -3.78
C VAL A 606 2.42 42.90 -4.88
N ASP A 607 2.91 42.47 -6.05
CA ASP A 607 2.05 42.08 -7.18
C ASP A 607 1.61 40.61 -7.09
N LEU A 608 2.47 39.75 -6.55
CA LEU A 608 2.18 38.33 -6.34
C LEU A 608 2.64 37.88 -4.94
N VAL A 609 1.69 37.41 -4.14
CA VAL A 609 1.98 36.78 -2.85
C VAL A 609 2.23 35.30 -3.08
N TYR A 610 3.50 34.87 -3.03
CA TYR A 610 3.90 33.49 -3.31
C TYR A 610 5.21 33.13 -2.61
N ASP A 611 5.29 31.93 -2.05
CA ASP A 611 6.53 31.40 -1.45
C ASP A 611 7.46 30.82 -2.53
N CYS A 612 8.48 31.59 -2.92
CA CYS A 612 9.44 31.15 -3.95
C CYS A 612 10.34 29.98 -3.53
N ASN A 613 10.29 29.47 -2.29
CA ASN A 613 10.87 28.16 -1.96
C ASN A 613 10.19 27.01 -2.72
N GLN A 614 8.94 27.22 -3.17
CA GLN A 614 8.18 26.29 -4.01
C GLN A 614 8.47 26.47 -5.51
N GLY A 615 9.53 27.19 -5.87
CA GLY A 615 9.85 27.61 -7.24
C GLY A 615 9.27 28.98 -7.60
N ILE A 616 9.80 29.65 -8.62
CA ILE A 616 9.29 30.95 -9.04
C ILE A 616 8.15 30.72 -10.05
N PRO A 617 6.91 31.17 -9.79
CA PRO A 617 5.73 30.85 -10.61
C PRO A 617 5.68 31.72 -11.89
N LEU A 618 6.81 31.88 -12.56
CA LEU A 618 7.00 32.61 -13.81
C LEU A 618 7.60 31.69 -14.87
N PRO A 619 7.28 31.89 -16.17
CA PRO A 619 7.83 31.06 -17.24
C PRO A 619 9.34 31.21 -17.42
N ASP A 620 9.96 30.24 -18.08
CA ASP A 620 11.37 30.28 -18.47
C ASP A 620 11.63 31.47 -19.41
N ASN A 621 12.81 32.08 -19.28
CA ASN A 621 13.27 33.18 -20.14
C ASN A 621 12.24 34.32 -20.30
N CYS A 622 11.44 34.61 -19.26
CA CYS A 622 10.45 35.69 -19.31
C CYS A 622 11.04 37.03 -18.85
N ALA A 623 12.03 37.02 -17.95
CA ALA A 623 12.55 38.22 -17.29
C ALA A 623 13.85 38.71 -17.94
N ASP A 624 13.93 40.02 -18.18
CA ASP A 624 15.15 40.71 -18.59
C ASP A 624 16.07 40.97 -17.38
N GLU A 625 15.48 41.14 -16.20
CA GLU A 625 16.19 41.37 -14.95
C GLU A 625 15.45 40.81 -13.74
N VAL A 626 16.19 40.24 -12.81
CA VAL A 626 15.73 39.79 -11.50
C VAL A 626 16.50 40.55 -10.43
N ARG A 627 15.77 41.18 -9.52
CA ARG A 627 16.30 41.89 -8.36
C ARG A 627 16.06 41.04 -7.12
N ALA A 628 17.08 40.89 -6.27
CA ALA A 628 17.00 40.14 -5.02
C ALA A 628 17.84 40.84 -3.93
N ILE A 629 17.23 41.82 -3.25
CA ILE A 629 17.88 42.64 -2.23
C ILE A 629 17.40 42.22 -0.86
N HIS A 630 18.31 41.75 -0.01
CA HIS A 630 18.00 41.21 1.31
C HIS A 630 16.94 40.10 1.27
N SER A 631 17.01 39.25 0.24
CA SER A 631 16.07 38.16 0.04
C SER A 631 16.72 36.80 -0.19
N LEU A 632 17.91 36.74 -0.81
CA LEU A 632 18.55 35.47 -1.14
C LEU A 632 18.93 34.65 0.10
N GLU A 633 19.28 35.31 1.21
CA GLU A 633 19.65 34.72 2.50
C GLU A 633 18.48 34.02 3.20
N HIS A 634 17.24 34.31 2.80
CA HIS A 634 16.03 33.78 3.44
C HIS A 634 15.47 32.51 2.75
N PHE A 635 16.04 32.09 1.61
CA PHE A 635 15.64 30.85 0.94
C PHE A 635 16.26 29.61 1.58
N ASP A 636 15.54 28.49 1.59
CA ASP A 636 16.00 27.26 2.24
C ASP A 636 17.13 26.57 1.46
N ASP A 637 17.08 26.59 0.12
CA ASP A 637 18.10 26.02 -0.76
C ASP A 637 18.68 27.05 -1.74
N GLN A 638 19.94 27.43 -1.49
CA GLN A 638 20.69 28.39 -2.28
C GLN A 638 20.90 27.96 -3.74
N THR A 639 21.04 26.66 -4.02
CA THR A 639 21.24 26.17 -5.38
C THR A 639 19.94 26.10 -6.15
N ALA A 640 18.84 25.69 -5.49
CA ALA A 640 17.52 25.64 -6.11
C ALA A 640 17.04 27.04 -6.53
N ILE A 641 17.13 28.04 -5.65
CA ILE A 641 16.70 29.40 -5.99
C ILE A 641 17.55 30.01 -7.11
N MET A 642 18.87 29.75 -7.11
CA MET A 642 19.74 30.22 -8.19
C MET A 642 19.41 29.57 -9.53
N TRP A 643 18.95 28.31 -9.54
CA TRP A 643 18.44 27.65 -10.75
C TRP A 643 17.15 28.28 -11.24
N GLU A 644 16.23 28.61 -10.34
CA GLU A 644 14.97 29.26 -10.68
C GLU A 644 15.18 30.68 -11.21
N ILE A 645 16.06 31.46 -10.57
CA ILE A 645 16.46 32.79 -11.06
C ILE A 645 17.10 32.66 -12.44
N TRP A 646 18.03 31.71 -12.61
CA TRP A 646 18.63 31.44 -13.92
C TRP A 646 17.58 31.02 -14.95
N ARG A 647 16.58 30.21 -14.58
CA ARG A 647 15.51 29.69 -15.44
C ARG A 647 14.62 30.82 -15.98
N ILE A 648 14.14 31.71 -15.12
CA ILE A 648 13.25 32.81 -15.52
C ILE A 648 13.97 33.92 -16.28
N LEU A 649 15.28 34.10 -16.05
CA LEU A 649 16.10 35.06 -16.79
C LEU A 649 16.28 34.63 -18.25
N LYS A 650 16.08 35.57 -19.17
CA LYS A 650 16.46 35.43 -20.58
C LYS A 650 17.97 35.17 -20.71
N PRO A 651 18.45 34.60 -21.84
CA PRO A 651 19.88 34.62 -22.16
C PRO A 651 20.46 36.03 -22.07
N GLY A 652 21.48 36.22 -21.23
CA GLY A 652 22.07 37.52 -20.95
C GLY A 652 21.25 38.43 -20.02
N GLY A 653 20.11 37.96 -19.50
CA GLY A 653 19.34 38.65 -18.46
C GLY A 653 20.13 38.73 -17.16
N ARG A 654 19.85 39.77 -16.35
CA ARG A 654 20.67 40.13 -15.18
C ARG A 654 20.02 39.76 -13.86
N LEU A 655 20.77 39.12 -12.96
CA LEU A 655 20.49 39.07 -11.53
C LEU A 655 21.23 40.23 -10.85
N VAL A 656 20.49 41.11 -10.20
CA VAL A 656 21.01 42.20 -9.35
C VAL A 656 20.71 41.83 -7.90
N PHE A 657 21.74 41.62 -7.08
CA PHE A 657 21.57 41.16 -5.71
C PHE A 657 22.38 41.96 -4.69
N GLU A 658 21.89 41.99 -3.46
CA GLU A 658 22.56 42.50 -2.28
C GLU A 658 22.19 41.60 -1.10
N VAL A 659 23.21 41.03 -0.45
CA VAL A 659 23.03 40.05 0.63
C VAL A 659 24.00 40.33 1.77
N PRO A 660 23.64 40.04 3.04
CA PRO A 660 24.57 40.04 4.15
C PRO A 660 25.70 39.04 3.90
N SER A 661 26.95 39.50 4.02
CA SER A 661 28.14 38.69 3.81
C SER A 661 28.59 38.05 5.12
N THR A 662 29.06 36.80 5.09
CA THR A 662 29.66 36.09 6.24
C THR A 662 30.90 36.78 6.84
N LYS A 663 31.32 37.93 6.30
CA LYS A 663 32.38 38.78 6.86
C LYS A 663 31.89 39.81 7.88
N GLY A 664 30.58 39.95 8.07
CA GLY A 664 29.99 40.83 9.08
C GLY A 664 28.90 40.13 9.87
N GLU A 665 28.57 40.67 11.04
CA GLU A 665 27.61 40.10 12.00
C GLU A 665 26.21 39.92 11.39
N GLY A 666 25.86 40.76 10.41
CA GLY A 666 24.59 40.68 9.70
C GLY A 666 24.30 39.36 9.00
N ALA A 667 25.30 38.53 8.68
CA ALA A 667 25.03 37.22 8.09
C ALA A 667 24.33 36.24 9.04
N TYR A 668 24.46 36.45 10.36
CA TYR A 668 24.04 35.50 11.40
C TYR A 668 22.73 35.87 12.08
N ILE A 669 21.91 36.72 11.45
CA ILE A 669 20.58 37.06 11.96
C ILE A 669 19.71 35.78 11.98
N PRO A 670 18.93 35.51 13.05
CA PRO A 670 18.25 34.22 13.25
C PRO A 670 17.29 33.74 12.14
N ASP A 671 16.83 34.65 11.26
CA ASP A 671 15.91 34.35 10.16
C ASP A 671 16.62 34.12 8.80
N HIS A 672 17.94 34.20 8.76
CA HIS A 672 18.74 33.80 7.61
C HIS A 672 18.89 32.27 7.57
N ARG A 673 18.58 31.69 6.42
CA ARG A 673 18.59 30.24 6.18
C ARG A 673 19.87 29.78 5.49
N ASN A 674 20.49 30.66 4.71
CA ASN A 674 21.73 30.38 3.99
C ASN A 674 22.71 31.56 4.04
N PHE A 675 23.95 31.30 3.68
CA PHE A 675 25.06 32.23 3.85
C PHE A 675 25.72 32.61 2.52
N TRP A 676 26.10 33.88 2.39
CA TRP A 676 26.70 34.43 1.16
C TRP A 676 28.08 35.06 1.42
N ASN A 677 28.99 34.86 0.48
CA ASN A 677 30.28 35.57 0.39
C ASN A 677 30.82 35.46 -1.04
N LYS A 678 31.93 36.16 -1.32
CA LYS A 678 32.57 36.11 -2.65
C LYS A 678 32.85 34.68 -3.14
N THR A 679 33.26 33.77 -2.26
CA THR A 679 33.54 32.36 -2.60
C THR A 679 32.28 31.65 -3.07
N VAL A 680 31.13 31.87 -2.41
CA VAL A 680 29.85 31.30 -2.83
C VAL A 680 29.48 31.76 -4.24
N VAL A 681 29.66 33.05 -4.54
CA VAL A 681 29.40 33.61 -5.88
C VAL A 681 30.28 32.95 -6.94
N MET A 682 31.54 32.62 -6.62
CA MET A 682 32.44 31.92 -7.56
C MET A 682 31.92 30.55 -8.01
N PHE A 683 31.12 29.84 -7.19
CA PHE A 683 30.48 28.59 -7.59
C PHE A 683 29.40 28.74 -8.66
N TYR A 684 28.94 29.98 -8.93
CA TYR A 684 27.98 30.29 -9.98
C TYR A 684 28.61 31.04 -11.14
N THR A 685 29.81 31.61 -10.97
CA THR A 685 30.46 32.45 -12.00
C THR A 685 31.71 31.85 -12.63
N GLN A 686 32.34 30.86 -11.98
CA GLN A 686 33.53 30.22 -12.51
C GLN A 686 33.20 28.84 -13.12
N PRO A 687 33.43 28.63 -14.44
CA PRO A 687 33.04 27.40 -15.13
C PRO A 687 33.56 26.11 -14.47
N HIS A 688 34.77 26.14 -13.90
CA HIS A 688 35.37 24.96 -13.27
C HIS A 688 34.76 24.62 -11.89
N LEU A 689 34.16 25.60 -11.19
CA LEU A 689 33.48 25.43 -9.90
C LEU A 689 31.97 25.19 -10.06
N ALA A 690 31.39 25.67 -11.15
CA ALA A 690 29.95 25.61 -11.43
C ALA A 690 29.42 24.22 -11.85
N GLN A 691 30.22 23.14 -11.75
CA GLN A 691 29.79 21.80 -12.19
C GLN A 691 28.48 21.36 -11.49
N GLY A 692 27.36 21.35 -12.23
CA GLY A 692 26.03 21.01 -11.72
C GLY A 692 25.21 22.19 -11.16
N ARG A 693 25.68 23.44 -11.35
CA ARG A 693 25.03 24.69 -10.94
C ARG A 693 24.74 25.57 -12.16
N PRO A 694 23.79 26.53 -12.07
CA PRO A 694 23.57 27.48 -13.14
C PRO A 694 24.79 28.39 -13.29
N LEU A 695 25.24 28.61 -14.53
CA LEU A 695 26.38 29.46 -14.83
C LEU A 695 25.92 30.90 -15.11
N PHE A 696 26.61 31.84 -14.49
CA PHE A 696 26.47 33.27 -14.71
C PHE A 696 27.82 33.89 -15.10
N GLU A 697 27.78 34.97 -15.85
CA GLU A 697 28.92 35.85 -16.09
C GLU A 697 28.88 36.96 -15.04
N LEU A 698 29.98 37.16 -14.32
CA LEU A 698 30.06 38.19 -13.29
C LEU A 698 30.32 39.55 -13.96
N GLU A 699 29.40 40.50 -13.80
CA GLU A 699 29.61 41.88 -14.24
C GLU A 699 30.23 42.72 -13.12
N GLU A 700 29.65 42.66 -11.93
CA GLU A 700 30.05 43.48 -10.78
C GLU A 700 29.98 42.64 -9.50
N LEU A 701 30.96 42.82 -8.60
CA LEU A 701 30.96 42.22 -7.27
C LEU A 701 31.72 43.10 -6.27
N GLU A 702 30.99 43.69 -5.34
CA GLU A 702 31.54 44.58 -4.33
C GLU A 702 31.17 44.10 -2.92
N GLU A 703 32.11 44.22 -2.00
CA GLU A 703 31.83 44.04 -0.56
C GLU A 703 31.84 45.42 0.08
N GLN A 704 30.73 45.80 0.69
CA GLN A 704 30.57 47.08 1.38
C GLN A 704 30.48 46.83 2.88
N VAL A 705 31.47 47.32 3.63
CA VAL A 705 31.48 47.30 5.09
C VAL A 705 30.77 48.56 5.62
N LYS A 706 29.80 48.37 6.51
CA LYS A 706 29.05 49.42 7.20
C LYS A 706 28.99 49.09 8.70
N GLY A 707 29.97 49.58 9.46
CA GLY A 707 30.13 49.18 10.86
C GLY A 707 30.42 47.69 10.98
N ASP A 708 29.68 46.99 11.86
CA ASP A 708 29.81 45.54 12.06
C ASP A 708 29.11 44.71 10.96
N TYR A 709 28.38 45.37 10.06
CA TYR A 709 27.70 44.73 8.94
C TYR A 709 28.59 44.76 7.68
N CYS A 710 28.61 43.66 6.95
CA CYS A 710 29.23 43.56 5.64
C CYS A 710 28.19 43.07 4.65
N TYR A 711 28.04 43.77 3.52
CA TYR A 711 27.10 43.41 2.48
C TYR A 711 27.84 43.07 1.20
N LEU A 712 27.45 41.98 0.54
CA LEU A 712 27.92 41.60 -0.78
C LEU A 712 26.90 42.05 -1.81
N LYS A 713 27.31 42.93 -2.72
CA LYS A 713 26.49 43.41 -3.83
C LYS A 713 27.05 42.89 -5.14
N GLY A 714 26.20 42.50 -6.07
CA GLY A 714 26.68 42.07 -7.37
C GLY A 714 25.64 42.08 -8.48
N VAL A 715 26.16 42.05 -9.71
CA VAL A 715 25.39 41.92 -10.93
C VAL A 715 25.96 40.74 -11.71
N MET A 716 25.08 39.80 -12.06
CA MET A 716 25.43 38.56 -12.74
C MET A 716 24.52 38.34 -13.95
N LYS A 717 25.10 38.04 -15.11
CA LYS A 717 24.37 37.74 -16.34
C LYS A 717 24.16 36.25 -16.51
N ALA A 718 22.94 35.81 -16.81
CA ALA A 718 22.67 34.40 -17.06
C ALA A 718 23.38 33.90 -18.33
N VAL A 719 24.32 32.96 -18.19
CA VAL A 719 25.02 32.35 -19.32
C VAL A 719 24.27 31.11 -19.77
N LYS A 720 23.76 31.17 -21.01
CA LYS A 720 22.99 30.11 -21.65
C LYS A 720 23.79 29.53 -22.82
N GLY A 721 24.85 28.76 -22.48
CA GLY A 721 25.58 27.84 -23.36
C GLY A 721 26.60 28.40 -24.37
N SER A 722 27.92 28.24 -24.09
CA SER A 722 28.96 27.70 -25.01
C SER A 722 30.34 27.57 -24.31
N THR A 723 30.72 26.38 -23.81
CA THR A 723 32.14 25.94 -23.71
C THR A 723 32.24 24.43 -23.52
N SER A 724 33.08 23.82 -24.35
CA SER A 724 33.46 22.41 -24.45
C SER A 724 34.37 21.95 -23.30
N GLY A 725 33.96 20.93 -22.54
CA GLY A 725 34.78 20.36 -21.45
C GLY A 725 34.05 19.41 -20.49
N THR A 726 33.27 18.47 -21.03
CA THR A 726 32.88 17.17 -20.41
C THR A 726 32.38 17.12 -18.95
N ARG A 727 31.10 17.47 -18.76
CA ARG A 727 30.07 16.45 -18.49
C ARG A 727 29.04 16.58 -19.61
N ARG A 728 28.74 15.47 -20.29
CA ARG A 728 27.71 15.39 -21.34
C ARG A 728 26.35 15.72 -20.72
N CYS A 729 25.99 17.00 -20.71
CA CYS A 729 24.62 17.39 -21.00
C CYS A 729 24.35 16.87 -22.41
N ILE A 730 23.41 15.93 -22.53
CA ILE A 730 22.98 15.44 -23.83
C ILE A 730 22.30 16.60 -24.53
N ASP A 731 23.04 17.10 -25.52
CA ASP A 731 22.65 17.80 -26.74
C ASP A 731 21.88 19.13 -26.68
N SER A 732 22.40 20.00 -27.55
CA SER A 732 22.17 21.42 -27.75
C SER A 732 20.79 21.74 -28.40
N PRO A 733 20.47 23.03 -28.64
CA PRO A 733 19.13 23.59 -28.62
C PRO A 733 18.28 23.07 -29.78
N GLN A 734 17.24 22.32 -29.46
CA GLN A 734 15.99 22.49 -30.17
C GLN A 734 15.22 23.52 -29.37
N SER A 735 15.05 24.73 -29.94
CA SER A 735 13.91 25.63 -29.65
C SER A 735 12.79 24.82 -29.00
N CYS A 736 12.37 25.05 -27.74
CA CYS A 736 11.37 24.23 -27.02
C CYS A 736 10.45 23.49 -28.00
N LYS A 737 10.92 22.32 -28.45
CA LYS A 737 10.27 21.61 -29.53
C LYS A 737 9.44 20.70 -28.69
N LEU A 738 8.16 21.04 -28.64
CA LEU A 738 7.14 20.10 -28.19
C LEU A 738 7.55 18.73 -28.74
N TYR A 739 7.71 17.77 -27.83
CA TYR A 739 8.08 16.42 -28.21
C TYR A 739 7.11 15.97 -29.31
N GLU A 740 7.65 15.42 -30.40
CA GLU A 740 6.86 14.88 -31.50
C GLU A 740 7.17 13.40 -31.68
N PRO A 741 6.18 12.54 -31.97
CA PRO A 741 6.42 11.12 -32.18
C PRO A 741 7.35 10.82 -33.36
N ILE A 742 8.01 9.64 -33.28
CA ILE A 742 9.00 9.12 -34.23
C ILE A 742 10.40 9.73 -34.04
N GLN A 743 10.85 9.79 -32.79
CA GLN A 743 12.24 10.08 -32.43
C GLN A 743 13.03 8.78 -32.22
N LYS A 744 14.34 8.83 -32.46
CA LYS A 744 15.27 7.70 -32.35
C LYS A 744 16.39 8.01 -31.36
N GLY A 745 16.95 6.98 -30.73
CA GLY A 745 18.11 7.12 -29.84
C GLY A 745 17.81 7.83 -28.50
N MET A 746 16.55 7.80 -28.06
CA MET A 746 16.13 8.42 -26.80
C MET A 746 16.49 7.52 -25.61
N GLN A 747 16.93 8.14 -24.52
CA GLN A 747 17.01 7.46 -23.23
C GLN A 747 15.66 7.61 -22.53
N LEU A 748 14.96 6.50 -22.28
CA LEU A 748 13.65 6.55 -21.64
C LEU A 748 13.79 6.86 -20.14
N PRO A 749 12.74 7.41 -19.50
CA PRO A 749 12.78 7.75 -18.08
C PRO A 749 13.14 6.54 -17.21
N LYS A 750 14.12 6.66 -16.32
CA LYS A 750 14.48 5.57 -15.40
C LYS A 750 14.90 6.10 -14.03
N PRO A 751 14.68 5.35 -12.93
CA PRO A 751 15.18 5.74 -11.61
C PRO A 751 16.67 6.10 -11.62
N GLN A 752 17.03 7.25 -11.04
CA GLN A 752 18.39 7.76 -11.03
C GLN A 752 19.28 6.99 -10.04
N MET A 753 20.18 6.16 -10.58
CA MET A 753 21.08 5.28 -9.81
C MET A 753 22.09 5.98 -8.87
N LYS A 754 22.13 7.32 -8.79
CA LYS A 754 23.11 8.07 -7.97
C LYS A 754 22.70 8.23 -6.51
N VAL A 755 21.42 8.09 -6.18
CA VAL A 755 20.88 8.40 -4.85
C VAL A 755 19.81 7.37 -4.52
N TYR A 756 20.20 6.19 -4.01
CA TYR A 756 19.28 5.16 -3.48
C TYR A 756 17.87 5.19 -4.09
N THR A 757 17.71 4.85 -5.38
CA THR A 757 16.38 4.73 -6.01
C THR A 757 16.04 3.28 -6.38
N GLU A 758 16.90 2.34 -5.98
CA GLU A 758 16.72 0.89 -6.13
C GLU A 758 16.85 0.27 -4.73
N PHE A 759 15.74 -0.30 -4.26
CA PHE A 759 15.52 -0.80 -2.91
C PHE A 759 15.07 -2.26 -2.93
N PHE A 760 15.13 -2.93 -1.78
CA PHE A 760 14.72 -4.34 -1.66
C PHE A 760 13.55 -4.57 -0.69
N ASN A 761 13.19 -3.55 0.09
CA ASN A 761 12.03 -3.62 0.99
C ASN A 761 11.35 -2.23 1.12
N VAL A 762 10.18 -2.23 1.76
CA VAL A 762 9.35 -1.04 1.92
C VAL A 762 9.98 -0.03 2.87
N ASP A 763 10.66 -0.49 3.92
CA ASP A 763 11.32 0.38 4.90
C ASP A 763 12.41 1.23 4.24
N GLU A 764 13.28 0.60 3.46
CA GLU A 764 14.32 1.31 2.71
C GLU A 764 13.74 2.35 1.76
N LEU A 765 12.71 1.99 0.98
CA LEU A 765 12.06 2.93 0.06
C LEU A 765 11.41 4.08 0.83
N TRP A 766 10.78 3.78 1.97
CA TRP A 766 10.12 4.77 2.80
C TRP A 766 11.11 5.79 3.36
N ASP A 767 12.12 5.31 4.08
CA ASP A 767 13.05 6.15 4.82
C ASP A 767 13.95 6.99 3.92
N ASN A 768 14.35 6.43 2.77
CA ASN A 768 15.32 7.08 1.87
C ASN A 768 14.68 7.89 0.75
N TRP A 769 13.42 7.59 0.37
CA TRP A 769 12.81 8.19 -0.83
C TRP A 769 11.40 8.72 -0.61
N ALA A 770 10.46 7.92 -0.08
CA ALA A 770 9.04 8.29 -0.04
C ALA A 770 8.70 9.31 1.06
N LYS A 771 9.23 9.14 2.28
CA LYS A 771 8.92 9.98 3.44
C LYS A 771 9.16 11.45 3.16
N LYS A 772 10.38 11.79 2.69
CA LYS A 772 10.77 13.17 2.36
C LYS A 772 9.89 13.81 1.30
N ARG A 773 9.37 13.01 0.35
CA ARG A 773 8.50 13.49 -0.73
C ARG A 773 7.10 13.79 -0.24
N ILE A 774 6.55 12.89 0.57
CA ILE A 774 5.24 13.08 1.18
C ILE A 774 5.26 14.27 2.14
N GLU A 775 6.31 14.40 2.96
CA GLU A 775 6.52 15.56 3.85
C GLU A 775 6.64 16.88 3.07
N ALA A 776 7.21 16.85 1.86
CA ALA A 776 7.25 17.98 0.94
C ALA A 776 5.94 18.21 0.16
N GLY A 777 4.86 17.46 0.46
CA GLY A 777 3.54 17.63 -0.15
C GLY A 777 3.33 16.87 -1.47
N HIS A 778 4.31 16.08 -1.93
CA HIS A 778 4.14 15.25 -3.12
C HIS A 778 3.26 14.04 -2.83
N LYS A 779 2.47 13.62 -3.84
CA LYS A 779 1.76 12.33 -3.82
C LYS A 779 2.54 11.29 -4.61
N ILE A 780 2.53 10.05 -4.14
CA ILE A 780 3.28 8.97 -4.78
C ILE A 780 2.31 8.01 -5.47
N ALA A 781 2.55 7.75 -6.75
CA ALA A 781 1.93 6.68 -7.52
C ALA A 781 2.81 5.43 -7.47
N VAL A 782 2.25 4.29 -7.07
CA VAL A 782 2.91 2.99 -7.04
C VAL A 782 2.29 2.09 -8.11
N GLU A 783 3.15 1.50 -8.94
CA GLU A 783 2.79 0.57 -10.02
C GLU A 783 3.56 -0.74 -9.87
N ASN A 784 3.03 -1.83 -10.41
CA ASN A 784 3.75 -3.10 -10.46
C ASN A 784 4.94 -3.02 -11.43
N LYS A 785 6.10 -3.53 -11.01
CA LYS A 785 7.30 -3.56 -11.85
C LYS A 785 7.22 -4.77 -12.79
N LEU A 786 6.85 -4.51 -14.04
CA LEU A 786 6.63 -5.55 -15.05
C LEU A 786 7.94 -6.23 -15.48
N ASN A 787 7.89 -7.55 -15.62
CA ASN A 787 9.01 -8.39 -16.05
C ASN A 787 8.97 -8.68 -17.57
N GLY A 788 9.29 -7.66 -18.37
CA GLY A 788 9.30 -7.75 -19.84
C GLY A 788 10.17 -6.66 -20.48
N PHE A 789 10.16 -6.56 -21.80
CA PHE A 789 11.01 -5.61 -22.53
C PHE A 789 10.34 -4.26 -22.67
N ARG A 790 11.00 -3.18 -22.21
CA ARG A 790 10.45 -1.84 -22.42
C ARG A 790 10.44 -1.50 -23.91
N CYS A 791 9.27 -1.10 -24.38
CA CYS A 791 9.04 -0.66 -25.75
C CYS A 791 8.34 0.70 -25.74
N PHE A 792 8.95 1.65 -26.43
CA PHE A 792 8.38 2.97 -26.65
C PHE A 792 7.69 3.01 -28.01
N ILE A 793 6.36 3.00 -27.99
CA ILE A 793 5.53 2.90 -29.18
C ILE A 793 5.11 4.30 -29.60
N GLN A 794 5.47 4.70 -30.82
CA GLN A 794 5.24 6.05 -31.34
C GLN A 794 4.48 5.97 -32.66
N LYS A 795 3.50 6.85 -32.87
CA LYS A 795 2.78 7.00 -34.14
C LYS A 795 2.77 8.45 -34.60
N LYS A 796 3.15 8.68 -35.86
CA LYS A 796 2.99 9.95 -36.57
C LYS A 796 2.44 9.70 -37.98
N GLY A 797 1.22 10.17 -38.26
CA GLY A 797 0.47 9.83 -39.46
C GLY A 797 0.33 8.31 -39.61
N ASN A 798 0.78 7.78 -40.74
CA ASN A 798 0.75 6.33 -41.03
C ASN A 798 1.98 5.57 -40.52
N ARG A 799 2.97 6.26 -39.96
CA ARG A 799 4.21 5.64 -39.48
C ARG A 799 4.08 5.26 -38.01
N ILE A 800 4.38 4.01 -37.70
CA ILE A 800 4.48 3.50 -36.33
C ILE A 800 5.92 3.03 -36.10
N SER A 801 6.46 3.34 -34.92
CA SER A 801 7.76 2.90 -34.44
C SER A 801 7.57 2.20 -33.10
N CYS A 802 7.97 0.93 -33.02
CA CYS A 802 8.06 0.18 -31.77
C CYS A 802 9.53 0.11 -31.38
N PHE A 803 10.00 1.10 -30.61
CA PHE A 803 11.41 1.25 -30.23
C PHE A 803 11.69 0.51 -28.92
N PHE A 804 12.57 -0.49 -28.96
CA PHE A 804 12.91 -1.33 -27.80
C PHE A 804 14.19 -0.83 -27.12
N GLU A 805 14.09 -0.51 -25.82
CA GLU A 805 15.17 0.11 -25.03
C GLU A 805 16.42 -0.79 -24.98
N ASP A 806 16.24 -2.08 -24.69
CA ASP A 806 17.33 -3.06 -24.54
C ASP A 806 18.25 -3.18 -25.77
N SER A 807 17.69 -3.00 -26.97
CA SER A 807 18.45 -3.08 -28.23
C SER A 807 18.75 -1.74 -28.87
N GLN A 808 18.14 -0.66 -28.37
CA GLN A 808 18.13 0.66 -28.98
C GLN A 808 17.72 0.61 -30.49
N LYS A 809 16.78 -0.29 -30.82
CA LYS A 809 16.34 -0.57 -32.21
C LYS A 809 14.83 -0.71 -32.30
N GLU A 810 14.31 -0.40 -33.49
CA GLU A 810 12.91 -0.69 -33.85
C GLU A 810 12.75 -2.20 -34.12
N ARG A 811 11.65 -2.78 -33.66
CA ARG A 811 11.26 -4.17 -33.98
C ARG A 811 9.86 -4.18 -34.56
N ASP A 812 9.63 -5.07 -35.52
CA ASP A 812 8.33 -5.21 -36.18
C ASP A 812 7.52 -6.31 -35.49
N PHE A 813 6.34 -5.93 -34.99
CA PHE A 813 5.39 -6.80 -34.33
C PHE A 813 4.00 -6.52 -34.89
N PRO A 814 3.60 -7.21 -35.98
CA PRO A 814 2.34 -6.95 -36.68
C PRO A 814 1.12 -6.96 -35.74
N ASP A 815 1.10 -7.87 -34.77
CA ASP A 815 0.02 -8.00 -33.79
C ASP A 815 -0.17 -6.75 -32.92
N LEU A 816 0.92 -6.01 -32.63
CA LEU A 816 0.84 -4.71 -31.95
C LEU A 816 0.55 -3.58 -32.94
N ILE A 817 1.18 -3.61 -34.12
CA ILE A 817 1.16 -2.50 -35.06
C ILE A 817 -0.19 -2.36 -35.77
N GLU A 818 -0.82 -3.45 -36.19
CA GLU A 818 -2.07 -3.42 -36.96
C GLU A 818 -3.25 -2.79 -36.21
N PRO A 819 -3.48 -3.08 -34.91
CA PRO A 819 -4.48 -2.36 -34.13
C PRO A 819 -4.17 -0.86 -34.00
N LEU A 820 -2.90 -0.51 -33.79
CA LEU A 820 -2.47 0.86 -33.57
C LEU A 820 -2.55 1.74 -34.83
N LYS A 821 -2.38 1.16 -36.02
CA LYS A 821 -2.56 1.85 -37.32
C LYS A 821 -3.96 2.43 -37.49
N LYS A 822 -4.98 1.80 -36.89
CA LYS A 822 -6.39 2.20 -36.99
C LYS A 822 -6.72 3.45 -36.17
N ILE A 823 -5.83 3.85 -35.26
CA ILE A 823 -6.04 5.04 -34.42
C ILE A 823 -5.76 6.29 -35.27
N PRO A 824 -6.72 7.22 -35.40
CA PRO A 824 -6.55 8.38 -36.28
C PRO A 824 -5.50 9.36 -35.75
N ASP A 825 -5.38 9.48 -34.43
CA ASP A 825 -4.51 10.45 -33.77
C ASP A 825 -3.04 10.01 -33.77
N ASP A 826 -2.14 10.98 -33.61
CA ASP A 826 -0.74 10.77 -33.30
C ASP A 826 -0.55 10.60 -31.79
N PHE A 827 0.34 9.70 -31.39
CA PHE A 827 0.57 9.34 -29.99
C PHE A 827 1.97 8.80 -29.72
N ALA A 828 2.36 8.78 -28.45
CA ALA A 828 3.48 8.03 -27.94
C ALA A 828 3.10 7.34 -26.63
N LEU A 829 3.41 6.05 -26.50
CA LEU A 829 3.09 5.20 -25.36
C LEU A 829 4.38 4.62 -24.79
N ASP A 830 4.54 4.68 -23.47
CA ASP A 830 5.59 3.98 -22.75
C ASP A 830 5.05 2.66 -22.23
N THR A 831 5.63 1.56 -22.70
CA THR A 831 5.06 0.22 -22.52
C THR A 831 6.12 -0.80 -22.10
N ASN A 832 5.64 -1.86 -21.46
CA ASN A 832 6.41 -3.08 -21.25
C ASN A 832 5.78 -4.21 -22.09
N VAL A 833 6.59 -4.87 -22.92
CA VAL A 833 6.17 -5.93 -23.83
C VAL A 833 6.59 -7.29 -23.30
N GLY A 834 5.61 -8.16 -23.11
CA GLY A 834 5.77 -9.55 -22.69
C GLY A 834 4.91 -10.50 -23.53
N ILE A 835 4.92 -11.78 -23.15
CA ILE A 835 4.11 -12.82 -23.79
C ILE A 835 3.20 -13.42 -22.72
N ASN A 836 1.91 -13.53 -23.03
CA ASN A 836 0.94 -14.29 -22.26
C ASN A 836 0.69 -15.63 -22.96
N GLU A 837 0.88 -16.73 -22.24
CA GLU A 837 0.51 -18.08 -22.69
C GLU A 837 -0.73 -18.53 -21.91
N LYS A 838 -1.84 -18.81 -22.61
CA LYS A 838 -3.10 -19.29 -21.99
C LYS A 838 -3.57 -18.44 -20.80
N GLY A 839 -3.42 -17.12 -20.91
CA GLY A 839 -3.80 -16.15 -19.89
C GLY A 839 -2.80 -15.97 -18.74
N LYS A 840 -1.57 -16.49 -18.85
CA LYS A 840 -0.51 -16.32 -17.86
C LYS A 840 0.73 -15.64 -18.48
N PRO A 841 1.28 -14.59 -17.87
CA PRO A 841 2.53 -13.98 -18.34
C PRO A 841 3.70 -14.95 -18.21
N LEU A 842 4.55 -14.99 -19.25
CA LEU A 842 5.77 -15.79 -19.28
C LEU A 842 6.94 -15.07 -18.60
N PRO A 843 7.89 -15.83 -18.00
CA PRO A 843 9.05 -15.25 -17.35
C PRO A 843 10.09 -14.70 -18.32
N ARG A 844 10.88 -13.71 -17.85
CA ARG A 844 11.93 -12.99 -18.61
C ARG A 844 12.77 -13.88 -19.52
N ILE A 845 13.25 -14.99 -18.97
CA ILE A 845 14.14 -15.94 -19.64
C ILE A 845 13.47 -16.54 -20.88
N MET A 846 12.15 -16.77 -20.83
CA MET A 846 11.38 -17.26 -21.97
C MET A 846 11.10 -16.14 -22.99
N LEU A 847 11.09 -14.88 -22.56
CA LEU A 847 10.91 -13.72 -23.44
C LEU A 847 12.16 -13.42 -24.28
N MET A 848 13.31 -14.03 -24.00
CA MET A 848 14.55 -13.84 -24.78
C MET A 848 14.38 -14.14 -26.28
N LYS A 849 13.38 -14.92 -26.67
CA LYS A 849 13.00 -15.12 -28.08
C LYS A 849 12.58 -13.82 -28.79
N LEU A 850 12.09 -12.82 -28.06
CA LEU A 850 11.70 -11.50 -28.58
C LEU A 850 12.89 -10.60 -28.99
N ILE A 851 14.13 -10.96 -28.64
CA ILE A 851 15.33 -10.18 -29.01
C ILE A 851 15.70 -10.38 -30.49
N GLY A 852 15.23 -11.46 -31.12
CA GLY A 852 15.42 -11.70 -32.55
C GLY A 852 14.56 -10.77 -33.42
N GLY A 853 15.01 -10.48 -34.64
CA GLY A 853 14.31 -9.57 -35.56
C GLY A 853 12.98 -10.08 -36.12
N ASN A 854 12.63 -11.35 -35.90
CA ASN A 854 11.34 -11.93 -36.28
C ASN A 854 10.96 -13.07 -35.30
N PRO A 855 10.47 -12.73 -34.10
CA PRO A 855 10.15 -13.72 -33.08
C PRO A 855 8.91 -14.52 -33.47
N LYS A 856 9.04 -15.85 -33.49
CA LYS A 856 7.92 -16.77 -33.72
C LYS A 856 7.25 -17.06 -32.38
N LEU A 857 5.98 -16.68 -32.25
CA LEU A 857 5.13 -17.06 -31.13
C LEU A 857 4.58 -18.47 -31.37
N GLU A 858 4.50 -19.26 -30.30
CA GLU A 858 3.91 -20.59 -30.32
C GLU A 858 2.36 -20.52 -30.27
N GLU A 859 1.69 -21.63 -30.58
CA GLU A 859 0.23 -21.67 -30.57
C GLU A 859 -0.32 -21.43 -29.15
N GLY A 860 -1.11 -20.35 -29.00
CA GLY A 860 -1.65 -19.92 -27.71
C GLY A 860 -0.80 -18.89 -26.95
N GLU A 861 0.33 -18.46 -27.52
CA GLU A 861 1.09 -17.30 -27.06
C GLU A 861 0.56 -16.01 -27.67
N VAL A 862 0.35 -14.99 -26.84
CA VAL A 862 -0.15 -13.68 -27.23
C VAL A 862 0.85 -12.63 -26.75
N LEU A 863 1.33 -11.81 -27.67
CA LEU A 863 2.17 -10.66 -27.33
C LEU A 863 1.32 -9.57 -26.65
N VAL A 864 1.76 -9.07 -25.51
CA VAL A 864 1.02 -8.07 -24.73
C VAL A 864 1.91 -6.87 -24.44
N ALA A 865 1.44 -5.68 -24.81
CA ALA A 865 2.03 -4.40 -24.46
C ALA A 865 1.23 -3.78 -23.30
N THR A 866 1.81 -3.82 -22.10
CA THR A 866 1.23 -3.16 -20.92
C THR A 866 1.71 -1.71 -20.85
N ILE A 867 0.79 -0.77 -20.94
CA ILE A 867 1.05 0.66 -21.05
C ILE A 867 1.03 1.30 -19.65
N PHE A 868 2.00 2.14 -19.36
CA PHE A 868 2.10 2.81 -18.04
C PHE A 868 2.29 4.32 -18.10
N ASP A 869 2.59 4.92 -19.27
CA ASP A 869 2.62 6.37 -19.44
C ASP A 869 2.25 6.79 -20.89
N LEU A 870 1.84 8.04 -21.07
CA LEU A 870 1.43 8.64 -22.35
C LEU A 870 2.10 10.01 -22.53
N PRO A 871 3.33 10.06 -23.09
CA PRO A 871 4.04 11.33 -23.30
C PRO A 871 3.45 12.21 -24.41
N TYR A 872 2.66 11.64 -25.33
CA TYR A 872 2.04 12.40 -26.42
C TYR A 872 0.70 11.80 -26.81
N TRP A 873 -0.31 12.64 -26.99
CA TRP A 873 -1.54 12.29 -27.68
C TRP A 873 -2.21 13.56 -28.19
N LYS A 874 -2.25 13.74 -29.52
CA LYS A 874 -2.63 14.98 -30.23
C LYS A 874 -1.74 16.18 -29.97
N GLU A 875 -1.18 16.27 -28.78
CA GLU A 875 -0.27 17.30 -28.30
C GLU A 875 0.79 16.67 -27.38
N ASP A 876 1.86 17.42 -27.13
CA ASP A 876 2.93 17.04 -26.22
C ASP A 876 2.46 17.13 -24.75
N LEU A 877 2.57 16.02 -24.03
CA LEU A 877 2.20 15.91 -22.63
C LEU A 877 3.43 15.76 -21.72
N THR A 878 4.66 15.81 -22.25
CA THR A 878 5.88 15.55 -21.47
C THR A 878 6.08 16.52 -20.30
N SER A 879 5.68 17.79 -20.45
CA SER A 879 5.73 18.78 -19.38
C SER A 879 4.59 18.65 -18.35
N GLN A 880 3.57 17.85 -18.64
CA GLN A 880 2.41 17.71 -17.75
C GLN A 880 2.72 16.74 -16.59
N PRO A 881 2.16 16.96 -15.40
CA PRO A 881 2.21 16.03 -14.28
C PRO A 881 1.79 14.59 -14.63
N LEU A 882 2.44 13.58 -14.04
CA LEU A 882 2.10 12.16 -14.21
C LEU A 882 0.61 11.89 -13.95
N GLY A 883 0.00 12.52 -12.94
CA GLY A 883 -1.43 12.36 -12.67
C GLY A 883 -2.33 12.83 -13.82
N ILE A 884 -1.92 13.86 -14.56
CA ILE A 884 -2.62 14.32 -15.77
C ILE A 884 -2.38 13.36 -16.92
N ARG A 885 -1.11 12.98 -17.16
CA ARG A 885 -0.78 12.00 -18.21
C ARG A 885 -1.48 10.66 -17.99
N ARG A 886 -1.59 10.20 -16.75
CA ARG A 886 -2.29 8.96 -16.39
C ARG A 886 -3.79 9.02 -16.72
N LYS A 887 -4.47 10.12 -16.40
CA LYS A 887 -5.88 10.32 -16.78
C LYS A 887 -6.06 10.30 -18.31
N ARG A 888 -5.19 11.01 -19.03
CA ARG A 888 -5.18 11.01 -20.50
C ARG A 888 -4.91 9.62 -21.08
N LEU A 889 -4.00 8.86 -20.47
CA LEU A 889 -3.72 7.47 -20.83
C LEU A 889 -4.95 6.58 -20.63
N GLU A 890 -5.66 6.70 -19.52
CA GLU A 890 -6.89 5.94 -19.26
C GLU A 890 -7.98 6.27 -20.29
N GLU A 891 -8.13 7.54 -20.66
CA GLU A 891 -9.03 7.97 -21.74
C GLU A 891 -8.62 7.35 -23.09
N PHE A 892 -7.35 7.45 -23.46
CA PHE A 892 -6.79 6.88 -24.69
C PHE A 892 -7.02 5.36 -24.74
N TYR A 893 -6.69 4.65 -23.66
CA TYR A 893 -6.83 3.20 -23.55
C TYR A 893 -8.29 2.77 -23.66
N ASN A 894 -9.19 3.39 -22.89
CA ASN A 894 -10.61 3.05 -22.92
C ASN A 894 -11.24 3.31 -24.30
N ARG A 895 -10.75 4.33 -25.01
CA ARG A 895 -11.27 4.71 -26.33
C ARG A 895 -10.78 3.79 -27.45
N TYR A 896 -9.50 3.41 -27.45
CA TYR A 896 -8.87 2.79 -28.62
C TYR A 896 -8.39 1.35 -28.42
N LEU A 897 -8.07 0.95 -27.19
CA LEU A 897 -7.33 -0.31 -26.94
C LEU A 897 -8.09 -1.31 -26.05
N LYS A 898 -9.03 -0.84 -25.24
CA LYS A 898 -9.77 -1.69 -24.31
C LYS A 898 -10.47 -2.85 -25.01
N GLY A 899 -10.22 -4.06 -24.52
CA GLY A 899 -10.78 -5.30 -25.06
C GLY A 899 -9.91 -5.94 -26.16
N ASN A 900 -8.84 -5.28 -26.61
CA ASN A 900 -7.83 -5.91 -27.45
C ASN A 900 -6.89 -6.77 -26.58
N PRO A 901 -6.68 -8.07 -26.90
CA PRO A 901 -5.85 -8.95 -26.08
C PRO A 901 -4.36 -8.58 -26.08
N HIS A 902 -3.91 -7.72 -26.98
CA HIS A 902 -2.52 -7.29 -27.09
C HIS A 902 -2.16 -6.05 -26.26
N PHE A 903 -3.12 -5.40 -25.62
CA PHE A 903 -2.90 -4.17 -24.87
C PHE A 903 -3.52 -4.23 -23.49
N GLU A 904 -2.73 -3.88 -22.49
CA GLU A 904 -3.17 -3.77 -21.10
C GLU A 904 -2.73 -2.44 -20.51
N LEU A 905 -3.39 -2.02 -19.44
CA LEU A 905 -3.03 -0.83 -18.68
C LEU A 905 -2.39 -1.26 -17.34
N SER A 906 -1.27 -0.65 -16.97
CA SER A 906 -0.62 -0.93 -15.68
C SER A 906 -1.56 -0.62 -14.51
N GLN A 907 -1.45 -1.40 -13.41
CA GLN A 907 -2.18 -1.11 -12.18
C GLN A 907 -1.45 -0.05 -11.37
N GLN A 908 -2.19 0.94 -10.87
CA GLN A 908 -1.64 2.05 -10.08
C GLN A 908 -2.40 2.19 -8.75
N MET A 909 -1.68 2.48 -7.67
CA MET A 909 -2.22 2.89 -6.39
C MET A 909 -1.57 4.20 -5.97
N ILE A 910 -2.35 5.14 -5.44
CA ILE A 910 -1.82 6.36 -4.83
C ILE A 910 -1.56 6.06 -3.36
N VAL A 911 -0.42 6.50 -2.85
CA VAL A 911 -0.02 6.31 -1.46
C VAL A 911 0.43 7.64 -0.86
N ASP A 912 0.04 7.88 0.39
CA ASP A 912 0.43 9.07 1.16
C ASP A 912 1.03 8.72 2.54
N SER A 913 1.16 7.43 2.86
CA SER A 913 1.67 6.96 4.14
C SER A 913 2.36 5.60 4.01
N LYS A 914 3.19 5.25 5.00
CA LYS A 914 3.94 3.99 5.02
C LYS A 914 3.02 2.77 4.95
N PRO A 915 1.92 2.68 5.71
CA PRO A 915 1.00 1.54 5.61
C PRO A 915 0.36 1.43 4.23
N GLU A 916 0.11 2.54 3.54
CA GLU A 916 -0.39 2.50 2.16
C GLU A 916 0.63 1.99 1.17
N LEU A 917 1.89 2.41 1.32
CA LEU A 917 2.99 1.87 0.54
C LEU A 917 3.16 0.36 0.80
N GLU A 918 3.04 -0.11 2.04
CA GLU A 918 3.05 -1.54 2.38
C GLU A 918 1.89 -2.29 1.71
N ARG A 919 0.67 -1.73 1.76
CA ARG A 919 -0.50 -2.30 1.06
C ARG A 919 -0.29 -2.35 -0.44
N ALA A 920 0.26 -1.30 -1.03
CA ALA A 920 0.57 -1.23 -2.45
C ALA A 920 1.65 -2.24 -2.83
N PHE A 921 2.71 -2.39 -2.04
CA PHE A 921 3.74 -3.40 -2.27
C PHE A 921 3.19 -4.82 -2.18
N LYS A 922 2.41 -5.14 -1.14
CA LYS A 922 1.77 -6.46 -0.99
C LYS A 922 0.85 -6.79 -2.17
N LYS A 923 0.10 -5.80 -2.68
CA LYS A 923 -0.86 -5.99 -3.76
C LYS A 923 -0.22 -6.02 -5.15
N LEU A 924 0.68 -5.08 -5.45
CA LEU A 924 1.25 -4.86 -6.79
C LEU A 924 2.60 -5.55 -6.96
N GLY A 925 3.41 -5.60 -5.89
CA GLY A 925 4.73 -6.20 -5.90
C GLY A 925 4.71 -7.69 -6.19
N PHE A 926 3.65 -8.40 -5.78
CA PHE A 926 3.53 -9.86 -5.92
C PHE A 926 2.48 -10.30 -6.96
N LEU A 927 2.05 -9.38 -7.84
CA LEU A 927 1.26 -9.78 -9.01
C LEU A 927 2.05 -10.78 -9.87
N PRO A 928 1.37 -11.66 -10.63
CA PRO A 928 2.05 -12.60 -11.51
C PRO A 928 3.10 -11.91 -12.39
N MET A 929 4.34 -12.40 -12.33
CA MET A 929 5.49 -11.85 -13.05
C MET A 929 5.85 -10.39 -12.73
N SER A 930 5.48 -9.90 -11.54
CA SER A 930 5.98 -8.64 -11.02
C SER A 930 7.36 -8.84 -10.37
N GLU A 931 8.34 -8.03 -10.75
CA GLU A 931 9.67 -8.00 -10.13
C GLU A 931 9.70 -7.17 -8.83
N GLY A 932 8.57 -6.56 -8.47
CA GLY A 932 8.43 -5.64 -7.34
C GLY A 932 7.55 -4.45 -7.71
N ILE A 933 7.90 -3.25 -7.28
CA ILE A 933 7.12 -2.04 -7.58
C ILE A 933 7.98 -0.91 -8.13
N VAL A 934 7.34 0.02 -8.84
CA VAL A 934 7.91 1.31 -9.20
C VAL A 934 7.07 2.39 -8.52
N ALA A 935 7.71 3.27 -7.76
CA ALA A 935 7.11 4.43 -7.12
C ALA A 935 7.50 5.70 -7.90
N LYS A 936 6.54 6.59 -8.14
CA LYS A 936 6.70 7.79 -8.97
C LYS A 936 6.01 8.99 -8.31
N ASN A 937 6.62 10.16 -8.38
CA ASN A 937 5.94 11.40 -7.99
C ASN A 937 4.79 11.68 -8.96
N LEU A 938 3.58 11.87 -8.44
CA LEU A 938 2.37 12.10 -9.24
C LEU A 938 2.40 13.45 -9.99
N ASP A 939 3.18 14.41 -9.48
CA ASP A 939 3.37 15.74 -10.04
C ASP A 939 4.58 15.85 -10.99
N SER A 940 5.35 14.78 -11.16
CA SER A 940 6.53 14.79 -12.04
C SER A 940 6.19 14.86 -13.53
N GLY A 941 6.98 15.62 -14.29
CA GLY A 941 6.99 15.58 -15.76
C GLY A 941 7.54 14.26 -16.32
N TYR A 942 7.45 14.06 -17.63
CA TYR A 942 8.07 12.95 -18.35
C TYR A 942 9.40 13.41 -18.93
N GLN A 943 10.51 13.05 -18.26
CA GLN A 943 11.84 13.43 -18.68
C GLN A 943 12.59 12.24 -19.28
N PHE A 944 13.10 12.41 -20.50
CA PHE A 944 14.00 11.44 -21.11
C PHE A 944 15.32 11.36 -20.30
N GLY A 945 15.65 10.15 -19.83
CA GLY A 945 16.86 9.86 -19.06
C GLY A 945 16.61 9.58 -17.58
N PRO A 946 17.68 9.60 -16.76
CA PRO A 946 17.56 9.32 -15.33
C PRO A 946 16.73 10.37 -14.58
N MET A 947 15.80 9.91 -13.73
CA MET A 947 14.88 10.72 -12.93
C MET A 947 15.00 10.40 -11.44
N ALA A 948 15.09 11.42 -10.59
CA ALA A 948 15.08 11.26 -9.14
C ALA A 948 13.66 10.98 -8.60
N GLU A 949 12.65 11.41 -9.36
CA GLU A 949 11.22 11.34 -9.07
C GLU A 949 10.65 9.92 -9.20
N TRP A 950 11.49 8.96 -9.58
CA TRP A 950 11.13 7.55 -9.70
C TRP A 950 12.05 6.71 -8.81
N ALA A 951 11.47 5.76 -8.08
CA ALA A 951 12.17 4.73 -7.32
C ALA A 951 11.54 3.36 -7.57
N LYS A 952 12.22 2.29 -7.16
CA LYS A 952 11.72 0.93 -7.33
C LYS A 952 12.14 0.02 -6.18
N ILE A 953 11.29 -0.94 -5.88
CA ILE A 953 11.63 -2.12 -5.07
C ILE A 953 11.79 -3.31 -6.02
N LYS A 954 12.81 -4.13 -5.80
CA LYS A 954 12.98 -5.43 -6.46
C LYS A 954 12.96 -6.57 -5.44
N HIS A 955 12.45 -7.73 -5.85
CA HIS A 955 12.51 -8.95 -5.04
C HIS A 955 13.88 -9.62 -5.03
N MET A 956 14.65 -9.50 -6.12
CA MET A 956 15.92 -10.18 -6.31
C MET A 956 17.06 -9.18 -6.53
N VAL A 957 18.25 -9.53 -6.03
CA VAL A 957 19.47 -8.80 -6.32
C VAL A 957 20.03 -9.26 -7.66
N GLU A 958 20.34 -8.30 -8.52
CA GLU A 958 20.90 -8.54 -9.84
C GLU A 958 22.30 -7.92 -9.96
N PHE A 959 23.26 -8.69 -10.44
CA PHE A 959 24.58 -8.19 -10.82
C PHE A 959 24.71 -8.10 -12.34
N LYS A 960 25.50 -7.11 -12.78
CA LYS A 960 25.93 -6.98 -14.17
C LYS A 960 27.33 -7.53 -14.26
N ALA A 961 27.47 -8.76 -14.74
CA ALA A 961 28.74 -9.48 -14.76
C ALA A 961 29.23 -9.69 -16.19
N MET A 962 30.54 -9.62 -16.40
CA MET A 962 31.14 -9.82 -17.72
C MET A 962 31.40 -11.30 -17.95
N VAL A 963 30.91 -11.85 -19.05
CA VAL A 963 31.22 -13.21 -19.47
C VAL A 963 32.64 -13.25 -20.00
N TYR A 964 33.52 -14.07 -19.42
CA TYR A 964 34.87 -14.27 -19.94
C TYR A 964 35.08 -15.66 -20.56
N LYS A 965 34.16 -16.61 -20.28
CA LYS A 965 34.17 -17.96 -20.87
C LYS A 965 32.76 -18.50 -21.04
N VAL A 966 32.53 -19.20 -22.15
CA VAL A 966 31.24 -19.81 -22.50
C VAL A 966 31.44 -21.31 -22.76
N GLN A 967 30.51 -22.13 -22.29
CA GLN A 967 30.42 -23.55 -22.62
C GLN A 967 29.02 -23.89 -23.12
N ARG A 968 28.92 -24.54 -24.28
CA ARG A 968 27.67 -25.16 -24.73
C ARG A 968 27.56 -26.58 -24.16
N ASN A 969 26.43 -26.88 -23.53
CA ASN A 969 26.15 -28.17 -22.91
C ASN A 969 25.47 -29.13 -23.90
N ALA A 970 25.54 -30.43 -23.62
CA ALA A 970 24.96 -31.47 -24.49
C ALA A 970 23.44 -31.31 -24.71
N ASN A 971 22.72 -30.77 -23.72
CA ASN A 971 21.29 -30.48 -23.80
C ASN A 971 20.94 -29.18 -24.56
N GLY A 972 21.91 -28.54 -25.20
CA GLY A 972 21.73 -27.31 -25.96
C GLY A 972 21.72 -26.01 -25.15
N THR A 973 21.82 -26.08 -23.81
CA THR A 973 21.96 -24.90 -22.94
C THR A 973 23.40 -24.39 -22.88
N TYR A 974 23.61 -23.21 -22.30
CA TYR A 974 24.91 -22.56 -22.17
C TYR A 974 25.25 -22.33 -20.70
N SER A 975 26.50 -22.57 -20.32
CA SER A 975 27.05 -22.12 -19.03
C SER A 975 28.03 -20.99 -19.26
N PHE A 976 28.02 -19.99 -18.38
CA PHE A 976 28.90 -18.84 -18.45
C PHE A 976 29.82 -18.81 -17.23
N TRP A 977 31.07 -18.38 -17.44
CA TRP A 977 31.90 -17.92 -16.33
C TRP A 977 32.01 -16.41 -16.41
N CYS A 978 31.85 -15.79 -15.26
CA CYS A 978 31.68 -14.35 -15.19
C CYS A 978 32.61 -13.69 -14.19
N GLY A 979 32.96 -12.44 -14.47
CA GLY A 979 33.76 -11.60 -13.58
C GLY A 979 33.13 -10.24 -13.30
N LEU A 980 33.44 -9.68 -12.13
CA LEU A 980 33.12 -8.32 -11.73
C LEU A 980 34.38 -7.46 -11.78
N LEU A 981 34.28 -6.15 -12.01
CA LEU A 981 35.46 -5.28 -11.98
C LEU A 981 36.07 -5.27 -10.57
N LYS A 982 37.38 -5.48 -10.47
CA LYS A 982 38.08 -5.48 -9.17
C LYS A 982 38.07 -4.10 -8.53
N GLY A 983 38.48 -3.06 -9.25
CA GLY A 983 38.70 -1.72 -8.67
C GLY A 983 39.59 -1.78 -7.43
N ASP A 984 39.24 -1.01 -6.39
CA ASP A 984 39.96 -0.99 -5.11
C ASP A 984 39.52 -2.12 -4.15
N SER A 985 38.78 -3.13 -4.63
CA SER A 985 38.28 -4.21 -3.76
C SER A 985 39.43 -5.11 -3.26
N PRO A 986 39.32 -5.63 -2.03
CA PRO A 986 40.39 -6.42 -1.41
C PRO A 986 40.50 -7.85 -1.96
N TYR A 987 39.57 -8.28 -2.84
CA TYR A 987 39.45 -9.67 -3.24
C TYR A 987 40.58 -10.13 -4.18
N VAL A 988 41.16 -11.29 -3.89
CA VAL A 988 42.38 -11.80 -4.56
C VAL A 988 42.11 -12.86 -5.61
N ASN A 989 40.88 -13.36 -5.74
CA ASN A 989 40.48 -14.27 -6.82
C ASN A 989 40.27 -13.48 -8.12
N THR A 990 41.37 -13.05 -8.74
CA THR A 990 41.31 -12.19 -9.92
C THR A 990 41.77 -12.91 -11.18
N ILE A 991 41.22 -12.49 -12.31
CA ILE A 991 41.60 -12.90 -13.65
C ILE A 991 41.79 -11.66 -14.51
N GLU A 992 42.72 -11.71 -15.46
CA GLU A 992 42.86 -10.67 -16.47
C GLU A 992 42.09 -11.08 -17.74
N PHE A 993 41.16 -10.25 -18.17
CA PHE A 993 40.39 -10.47 -19.39
C PHE A 993 40.21 -9.15 -20.14
N GLN A 994 40.63 -9.10 -21.41
CA GLN A 994 40.57 -7.91 -22.26
C GLN A 994 41.22 -6.65 -21.63
N GLY A 995 42.34 -6.82 -20.92
CA GLY A 995 43.06 -5.73 -20.24
C GLY A 995 42.34 -5.17 -19.01
N GLN A 996 41.33 -5.87 -18.49
CA GLN A 996 40.65 -5.55 -17.24
C GLN A 996 40.93 -6.64 -16.20
N GLU A 997 41.23 -6.21 -14.98
CA GLU A 997 41.31 -7.11 -13.84
C GLU A 997 39.91 -7.32 -13.25
N LEU A 998 39.43 -8.56 -13.33
CA LEU A 998 38.12 -8.97 -12.85
C LEU A 998 38.26 -9.87 -11.63
N VAL A 999 37.38 -9.73 -10.65
CA VAL A 999 37.15 -10.73 -9.60
C VAL A 999 36.36 -11.87 -10.23
N ASP A 1000 36.93 -13.07 -10.22
CA ASP A 1000 36.35 -14.27 -10.82
C ASP A 1000 35.23 -14.82 -9.94
N MET A 1001 33.99 -14.67 -10.40
CA MET A 1001 32.80 -15.18 -9.73
C MET A 1001 32.51 -16.65 -10.08
N GLY A 1002 33.27 -17.24 -10.98
CA GLY A 1002 33.07 -18.61 -11.41
C GLY A 1002 31.83 -18.80 -12.28
N LYS A 1003 31.24 -20.00 -12.19
CA LYS A 1003 30.27 -20.52 -13.15
C LYS A 1003 28.83 -20.17 -12.76
N THR A 1004 28.02 -19.75 -13.73
CA THR A 1004 26.57 -19.54 -13.57
C THR A 1004 25.77 -20.84 -13.75
N TYR A 1005 24.49 -20.81 -13.43
CA TYR A 1005 23.52 -21.79 -13.93
C TYR A 1005 23.39 -21.76 -15.45
N ASN A 1006 22.76 -22.81 -15.99
CA ASN A 1006 22.59 -22.99 -17.41
C ASN A 1006 21.52 -22.05 -17.98
N ALA A 1007 21.86 -21.32 -19.03
CA ALA A 1007 20.97 -20.43 -19.76
C ALA A 1007 20.47 -21.06 -21.07
N LYS A 1008 19.28 -20.67 -21.50
CA LYS A 1008 18.72 -21.03 -22.82
C LYS A 1008 19.14 -20.07 -23.94
N PHE A 1009 19.69 -18.91 -23.60
CA PHE A 1009 20.24 -17.96 -24.55
C PHE A 1009 21.76 -18.08 -24.63
N ARG A 1010 22.34 -17.57 -25.72
CA ARG A 1010 23.78 -17.57 -25.96
C ARG A 1010 24.33 -16.14 -25.81
N ALA A 1011 25.32 -15.96 -24.94
CA ALA A 1011 26.16 -14.78 -24.84
C ALA A 1011 27.58 -15.11 -25.33
N GLU A 1012 28.35 -14.10 -25.73
CA GLU A 1012 29.75 -14.22 -26.15
C GLU A 1012 30.71 -13.71 -25.06
N PRO A 1013 31.98 -14.17 -25.03
CA PRO A 1013 32.99 -13.56 -24.18
C PRO A 1013 33.14 -12.05 -24.44
N GLY A 1014 33.04 -11.24 -23.39
CA GLY A 1014 32.99 -9.77 -23.44
C GLY A 1014 31.59 -9.20 -23.24
N ASP A 1015 30.53 -9.98 -23.46
CA ASP A 1015 29.16 -9.54 -23.18
C ASP A 1015 28.96 -9.33 -21.67
N ILE A 1016 28.16 -8.31 -21.33
CA ILE A 1016 27.66 -8.11 -19.98
C ILE A 1016 26.31 -8.82 -19.87
N ILE A 1017 26.17 -9.69 -18.88
CA ILE A 1017 24.90 -10.37 -18.58
C ILE A 1017 24.33 -9.91 -17.24
N THR A 1018 23.01 -9.94 -17.14
CA THR A 1018 22.29 -9.79 -15.88
C THR A 1018 22.23 -11.15 -15.19
N VAL A 1019 22.69 -11.21 -13.94
CA VAL A 1019 22.70 -12.42 -13.12
C VAL A 1019 21.91 -12.16 -11.86
N GLU A 1020 20.82 -12.89 -11.64
CA GLU A 1020 20.16 -12.97 -10.33
C GLU A 1020 21.01 -13.83 -9.41
N VAL A 1021 21.26 -13.36 -8.19
CA VAL A 1021 22.14 -14.04 -7.23
C VAL A 1021 21.38 -14.29 -5.94
N GLU A 1022 21.48 -15.52 -5.44
CA GLU A 1022 20.84 -15.92 -4.17
C GLU A 1022 21.74 -15.61 -2.97
N GLU A 1023 23.06 -15.79 -3.09
CA GLU A 1023 24.01 -15.47 -2.03
C GLU A 1023 25.33 -14.91 -2.61
N LEU A 1024 25.88 -13.90 -1.93
CA LEU A 1024 27.22 -13.38 -2.16
C LEU A 1024 28.10 -13.74 -0.96
N ILE A 1025 29.13 -14.55 -1.19
CA ILE A 1025 29.89 -15.28 -0.17
C ILE A 1025 31.34 -14.79 -0.16
N PRO A 1026 31.79 -14.06 0.87
CA PRO A 1026 33.22 -13.86 1.09
C PRO A 1026 33.84 -15.09 1.75
N LYS A 1027 35.06 -15.44 1.34
CA LYS A 1027 35.84 -16.51 1.98
C LYS A 1027 37.25 -16.01 2.26
N ASP A 1028 37.73 -16.21 3.48
CA ASP A 1028 39.13 -15.94 3.80
C ASP A 1028 40.00 -17.11 3.37
N THR A 1029 41.02 -16.82 2.57
CA THR A 1029 42.02 -17.82 2.15
C THR A 1029 43.41 -17.40 2.62
N PRO A 1030 44.39 -18.33 2.70
CA PRO A 1030 45.77 -17.98 3.04
C PRO A 1030 46.40 -16.94 2.09
N LYS A 1031 45.84 -16.77 0.88
CA LYS A 1031 46.31 -15.78 -0.11
C LYS A 1031 45.62 -14.43 -0.01
N GLY A 1032 44.62 -14.29 0.87
CA GLY A 1032 43.76 -13.11 1.00
C GLY A 1032 42.27 -13.46 0.85
N PRO A 1033 41.38 -12.48 1.04
CA PRO A 1033 39.94 -12.69 0.94
C PRO A 1033 39.54 -12.93 -0.53
N VAL A 1034 38.60 -13.82 -0.77
CA VAL A 1034 38.01 -14.08 -2.09
C VAL A 1034 36.50 -13.86 -2.04
N LEU A 1035 35.91 -13.55 -3.19
CA LEU A 1035 34.47 -13.33 -3.33
C LEU A 1035 33.87 -14.35 -4.29
N ASP A 1036 32.79 -14.99 -3.87
CA ASP A 1036 32.11 -16.05 -4.63
C ASP A 1036 30.59 -15.82 -4.59
N TRP A 1037 29.84 -16.46 -5.49
CA TRP A 1037 28.38 -16.38 -5.51
C TRP A 1037 27.71 -17.77 -5.48
N LEU A 1038 26.47 -17.82 -5.01
CA LEU A 1038 25.61 -19.00 -5.10
C LEU A 1038 24.29 -18.63 -5.76
N GLY A 1039 23.69 -19.59 -6.47
CA GLY A 1039 22.40 -19.37 -7.13
C GLY A 1039 22.46 -18.41 -8.33
N ALA A 1040 23.64 -18.26 -8.96
CA ALA A 1040 23.86 -17.31 -10.05
C ALA A 1040 23.09 -17.69 -11.34
N LEU A 1041 21.86 -17.19 -11.47
CA LEU A 1041 20.96 -17.45 -12.58
C LEU A 1041 21.10 -16.37 -13.68
N PRO A 1042 21.56 -16.73 -14.90
CA PRO A 1042 21.59 -15.77 -16.01
C PRO A 1042 20.18 -15.42 -16.50
N VAL A 1043 19.86 -14.13 -16.53
CA VAL A 1043 18.53 -13.64 -16.91
C VAL A 1043 18.50 -13.18 -18.36
N ASP A 1044 19.38 -12.24 -18.72
CA ASP A 1044 19.49 -11.68 -20.07
C ASP A 1044 20.89 -11.11 -20.37
N ILE A 1045 21.05 -10.58 -21.59
CA ILE A 1045 22.27 -9.90 -22.05
C ILE A 1045 22.01 -8.40 -22.00
N ASP A 1046 22.81 -7.66 -21.23
CA ASP A 1046 22.74 -6.22 -21.12
C ASP A 1046 23.61 -5.57 -22.20
N LYS A 1047 22.97 -5.19 -23.32
CA LYS A 1047 23.64 -4.57 -24.47
C LYS A 1047 23.90 -3.08 -24.29
N GLU A 1048 23.34 -2.46 -23.26
CA GLU A 1048 23.56 -1.03 -22.98
C GLU A 1048 24.88 -0.80 -22.24
N ARG A 1049 25.36 -1.81 -21.51
CA ARG A 1049 26.54 -1.72 -20.68
C ARG A 1049 27.78 -2.23 -21.39
N THR A 1050 28.84 -1.44 -21.30
CA THR A 1050 30.18 -1.81 -21.77
C THR A 1050 31.11 -2.26 -20.66
N LYS A 1051 30.67 -2.21 -19.39
CA LYS A 1051 31.45 -2.58 -18.20
C LYS A 1051 30.55 -3.29 -17.18
N PRO A 1052 31.05 -4.32 -16.48
CA PRO A 1052 30.31 -4.96 -15.39
C PRO A 1052 30.34 -4.08 -14.14
N TYR A 1053 29.62 -4.49 -13.11
CA TYR A 1053 29.68 -3.85 -11.80
C TYR A 1053 31.03 -4.08 -11.13
N PHE A 1054 31.39 -3.15 -10.24
CA PHE A 1054 32.53 -3.34 -9.35
C PHE A 1054 32.17 -4.30 -8.23
N ALA A 1055 33.13 -5.10 -7.76
CA ALA A 1055 32.92 -6.07 -6.69
C ALA A 1055 32.38 -5.41 -5.40
N ASN A 1056 32.91 -4.24 -5.01
CA ASN A 1056 32.41 -3.49 -3.85
C ASN A 1056 30.96 -2.99 -4.02
N GLN A 1057 30.56 -2.62 -5.24
CA GLN A 1057 29.18 -2.26 -5.55
C GLN A 1057 28.25 -3.47 -5.39
N CYS A 1058 28.69 -4.67 -5.81
CA CYS A 1058 27.92 -5.89 -5.60
C CYS A 1058 27.82 -6.28 -4.12
N VAL A 1059 28.87 -6.03 -3.31
CA VAL A 1059 28.82 -6.22 -1.85
C VAL A 1059 27.79 -5.30 -1.20
N ASP A 1060 27.73 -4.01 -1.57
CA ASP A 1060 26.69 -3.09 -1.09
C ASP A 1060 25.28 -3.58 -1.45
N LEU A 1061 25.07 -3.94 -2.71
CA LEU A 1061 23.79 -4.47 -3.19
C LEU A 1061 23.41 -5.76 -2.46
N ALA A 1062 24.36 -6.65 -2.21
CA ALA A 1062 24.14 -7.89 -1.50
C ALA A 1062 23.76 -7.69 -0.04
N LYS A 1063 24.36 -6.70 0.65
CA LYS A 1063 24.01 -6.36 2.03
C LYS A 1063 22.58 -5.82 2.12
N ARG A 1064 22.22 -4.88 1.24
CA ARG A 1064 20.87 -4.29 1.20
C ARG A 1064 19.79 -5.29 0.75
N GLY A 1065 20.14 -6.21 -0.15
CA GLY A 1065 19.26 -7.29 -0.55
C GLY A 1065 19.26 -8.50 0.37
N HIS A 1066 19.96 -8.43 1.51
CA HIS A 1066 20.06 -9.52 2.50
C HIS A 1066 20.55 -10.87 1.95
N ILE A 1067 21.43 -10.84 0.94
CA ILE A 1067 22.08 -12.01 0.35
C ILE A 1067 23.58 -12.12 0.67
N TRP A 1068 24.13 -11.16 1.43
CA TRP A 1068 25.53 -11.15 1.86
C TRP A 1068 25.79 -12.15 3.00
N GLN A 1069 26.78 -13.04 2.82
CA GLN A 1069 27.13 -14.07 3.81
C GLN A 1069 28.41 -13.76 4.62
N GLY A 1070 28.92 -12.53 4.54
CA GLY A 1070 30.08 -12.11 5.33
C GLY A 1070 29.70 -11.63 6.72
N LYS A 1071 30.64 -11.70 7.66
CA LYS A 1071 30.47 -11.10 8.99
C LYS A 1071 30.23 -9.60 8.86
N GLU A 1072 29.22 -9.09 9.56
CA GLU A 1072 29.08 -7.65 9.79
C GLU A 1072 30.22 -7.20 10.73
N THR A 1073 30.93 -6.16 10.30
CA THR A 1073 32.02 -5.52 11.04
C THR A 1073 31.64 -4.10 11.40
#